data_AF-A0A931SU85-F1
#
_entry.id   AF-A0A931SU85-F1
#
_cell.length_a   1.000
_cell.length_b   1.000
_cell.length_c   1.000
_cell.angle_alpha   90.00
_cell.angle_beta   90.00
_cell.angle_gamma   90.00
#
_symmetry.space_group_name_H-M   'P 1'
#
loop_
_entity.id
_entity.type
_entity.pdbx_description
1 polymer ?
#
loop_
_entity_poly.entity_id
_entity_poly.type
_entity_poly.pdbx_seq_one_letter_code
_entity_poly.pdbx_strand_id
1 'polypeptide(L)'
;MTTSTFDPWDLFPGQRVPFLAPYQNLLYPGEVVASEEWDASLGQPLVGDTFFRIVFLHNHVPAPRTQLQDSRIAVWVPPPRDPGRGTRAALERRLLRELRAQYDVPETRQALLDSHRQAYAAGALVAGGGVEFQPGAIFRGPSSEAWLSAIAQALLAWTYPRLPIDNAGFSRPLEEKGLNDLFQAIALGSPQGQEALDTFGPGLGIARDPSSGQVTLTTHLAQVMAAELARRSGEWPLEDLGRWLSHVQGLPHTVASLFLLLFLRSGPPQLELPLRSGHRLQLTTGGRYQGLVLLPETVPTLAFCPRLDQEGAALRQTTVPSALAAAIYFSALEPGLTQQEDAADNDLKPLLSEAMTKLRASVNHAADGLRRLSLALGEPLPEAAAALVQQLATLAMADSPEAATAQARQVYTSPSRFAEAFHRLEAFHRLGGLEPMVTDAVRYLTEALVPSDLAHLAVSRQWLLSSLTLRELASTSWSPQALQVQLATFKAEYQQAYQESHAQRQKDAAMLQPLMATAMLQGETLEKLNALAELGTPASLMPMEALRHVAPGLALCQAPAPYLDMEARPRCTGCNFTLDQKAPVEEVKALCRQVEEALTERCRRLSGFLAARILRTPDEPKVRQLIQVVQVSDLTGLVNVLDAPLLQFLRGVLATL
;
A
#
# COMPACT_ATOMS: atom_id res chain seq x y z
N MET A 1 42.79 -4.59 23.61
CA MET A 1 42.54 -4.99 25.02
C MET A 1 43.19 -6.34 25.20
N THR A 2 44.25 -6.40 26.00
CA THR A 2 44.98 -7.62 26.34
C THR A 2 44.04 -8.59 27.05
N THR A 3 43.78 -9.74 26.44
CA THR A 3 42.95 -10.81 27.01
C THR A 3 43.64 -11.33 28.27
N SER A 4 43.18 -10.87 29.43
CA SER A 4 43.45 -11.54 30.70
C SER A 4 42.84 -12.93 30.61
N THR A 5 43.64 -13.94 30.28
CA THR A 5 43.23 -15.35 30.32
C THR A 5 42.70 -15.69 31.70
N PHE A 6 41.39 -15.90 31.80
CA PHE A 6 40.73 -16.42 32.98
C PHE A 6 41.32 -17.79 33.34
N ASP A 7 41.81 -17.98 34.56
CA ASP A 7 42.27 -19.27 35.08
C ASP A 7 41.43 -19.63 36.31
N PRO A 8 40.69 -20.76 36.33
CA PRO A 8 39.90 -21.14 37.49
C PRO A 8 40.75 -21.31 38.77
N TRP A 9 42.07 -21.52 38.65
CA TRP A 9 43.00 -21.52 39.79
C TRP A 9 43.13 -20.16 40.49
N ASP A 10 42.74 -19.05 39.85
CA ASP A 10 42.83 -17.71 40.42
C ASP A 10 41.58 -17.32 41.24
N LEU A 11 40.54 -18.15 41.23
CA LEU A 11 39.31 -17.92 41.98
C LEU A 11 39.52 -18.09 43.49
N PHE A 12 38.80 -17.27 44.27
CA PHE A 12 38.70 -17.46 45.72
C PHE A 12 37.72 -18.59 46.04
N PRO A 13 37.95 -19.36 47.13
CA PRO A 13 36.96 -20.31 47.63
C PRO A 13 35.62 -19.61 47.89
N GLY A 14 34.53 -20.20 47.38
CA GLY A 14 33.19 -19.63 47.43
C GLY A 14 32.88 -18.59 46.35
N GLN A 15 33.86 -18.18 45.54
CA GLN A 15 33.64 -17.24 44.45
C GLN A 15 32.89 -17.93 43.30
N ARG A 16 31.80 -17.30 42.86
CA ARG A 16 31.01 -17.68 41.68
C ARG A 16 31.29 -16.68 40.57
N VAL A 17 31.71 -17.16 39.41
CA VAL A 17 31.97 -16.33 38.24
C VAL A 17 31.01 -16.72 37.11
N PRO A 18 30.26 -15.77 36.54
CA PRO A 18 29.40 -16.05 35.40
C PRO A 18 30.25 -16.46 34.20
N PHE A 19 29.79 -17.46 33.45
CA PHE A 19 30.44 -17.95 32.24
C PHE A 19 29.39 -18.19 31.16
N LEU A 20 29.68 -17.73 29.94
CA LEU A 20 28.82 -17.96 28.77
C LEU A 20 29.44 -19.04 27.90
N ALA A 21 28.71 -20.13 27.67
CA ALA A 21 29.15 -21.22 26.81
C ALA A 21 28.32 -21.27 25.53
N PRO A 22 28.95 -21.32 24.34
CA PRO A 22 28.22 -21.60 23.11
C PRO A 22 27.87 -23.08 23.05
N TYR A 23 26.61 -23.40 22.77
CA TYR A 23 26.14 -24.75 22.48
C TYR A 23 25.09 -24.67 21.37
N GLN A 24 25.27 -25.44 20.29
CA GLN A 24 24.28 -25.50 19.21
C GLN A 24 23.88 -24.09 18.69
N ASN A 25 24.88 -23.21 18.49
CA ASN A 25 24.75 -21.80 18.06
C ASN A 25 23.89 -20.88 18.97
N LEU A 26 23.61 -21.30 20.20
CA LEU A 26 23.03 -20.45 21.25
C LEU A 26 24.06 -20.22 22.37
N LEU A 27 23.92 -19.10 23.08
CA LEU A 27 24.76 -18.77 24.24
C LEU A 27 24.02 -19.13 25.53
N TYR A 28 24.64 -19.99 26.33
CA TYR A 28 24.09 -20.47 27.60
C TYR A 28 24.83 -19.82 28.77
N PRO A 29 24.11 -19.11 29.66
CA PRO A 29 24.68 -18.63 30.91
C PRO A 29 24.82 -19.78 31.91
N GLY A 30 25.98 -19.83 32.56
CA GLY A 30 26.28 -20.74 33.64
C GLY A 30 27.23 -20.09 34.64
N GLU A 31 27.72 -20.88 35.59
CA GLU A 31 28.65 -20.39 36.61
C GLU A 31 29.83 -21.33 36.80
N VAL A 32 30.99 -20.74 37.06
CA VAL A 32 32.19 -21.43 37.49
C VAL A 32 32.42 -21.08 38.96
N VAL A 33 32.56 -22.11 39.79
CA VAL A 33 32.69 -21.97 41.24
C VAL A 33 33.98 -22.61 41.68
N ALA A 34 34.81 -21.92 42.45
CA ALA A 34 35.91 -22.55 43.17
C ALA A 34 35.51 -22.78 44.62
N SER A 35 35.82 -23.96 45.16
CA SER A 35 35.57 -24.29 46.56
C SER A 35 36.75 -25.06 47.14
N GLU A 36 37.02 -24.90 48.44
CA GLU A 36 38.06 -25.68 49.11
C GLU A 36 37.63 -27.14 49.29
N GLU A 37 36.39 -27.32 49.72
CA GLU A 37 35.77 -28.62 49.98
C GLU A 37 34.43 -28.73 49.27
N TRP A 38 33.89 -29.95 49.21
CA TRP A 38 32.57 -30.18 48.63
C TRP A 38 31.46 -29.74 49.59
N ASP A 39 30.55 -28.91 49.09
CA ASP A 39 29.30 -28.53 49.76
C ASP A 39 28.12 -29.11 48.98
N ALA A 40 27.23 -29.82 49.67
CA ALA A 40 26.03 -30.40 49.07
C ALA A 40 25.10 -29.35 48.43
N SER A 41 25.15 -28.09 48.86
CA SER A 41 24.42 -26.99 48.23
C SER A 41 24.83 -26.77 46.77
N LEU A 42 26.09 -27.08 46.42
CA LEU A 42 26.62 -26.95 45.06
C LEU A 42 26.09 -28.04 44.12
N GLY A 43 25.53 -29.13 44.65
CA GLY A 43 24.90 -30.22 43.89
C GLY A 43 23.39 -30.07 43.69
N GLN A 44 22.75 -29.02 44.24
CA GLN A 44 21.31 -28.79 44.10
C GLN A 44 20.89 -28.42 42.66
N PRO A 45 19.63 -28.68 42.28
CA PRO A 45 19.09 -28.31 40.96
C PRO A 45 19.36 -26.85 40.60
N LEU A 46 19.81 -26.63 39.36
CA LEU A 46 20.05 -25.28 38.87
C LEU A 46 18.73 -24.58 38.57
N VAL A 47 18.61 -23.34 39.05
CA VAL A 47 17.42 -22.49 38.93
C VAL A 47 17.79 -21.15 38.31
N GLY A 48 16.78 -20.42 37.81
CA GLY A 48 16.99 -19.12 37.19
C GLY A 48 17.88 -19.21 35.96
N ASP A 49 18.73 -18.23 35.74
CA ASP A 49 19.51 -18.12 34.49
C ASP A 49 20.80 -18.94 34.47
N THR A 50 20.87 -20.02 35.25
CA THR A 50 22.06 -20.89 35.30
C THR A 50 21.74 -22.22 34.64
N PHE A 51 22.34 -22.46 33.48
CA PHE A 51 22.15 -23.69 32.70
C PHE A 51 23.18 -24.76 33.01
N PHE A 52 24.36 -24.39 33.48
CA PHE A 52 25.37 -25.33 33.93
C PHE A 52 26.16 -24.74 35.09
N ARG A 53 26.75 -25.61 35.91
CA ARG A 53 27.68 -25.23 36.97
C ARG A 53 28.93 -26.10 36.87
N ILE A 54 30.09 -25.46 36.86
CA ILE A 54 31.39 -26.13 36.89
C ILE A 54 32.09 -25.78 38.19
N VAL A 55 32.27 -26.76 39.07
CA VAL A 55 32.90 -26.60 40.37
C VAL A 55 34.33 -27.10 40.33
N PHE A 56 35.29 -26.27 40.72
CA PHE A 56 36.69 -26.66 40.91
C PHE A 56 36.98 -26.79 42.41
N LEU A 57 37.35 -27.98 42.84
CA LEU A 57 37.75 -28.22 44.23
C LEU A 57 39.25 -27.98 44.41
N HIS A 58 39.65 -27.30 45.49
CA HIS A 58 41.07 -27.11 45.80
C HIS A 58 41.70 -28.28 46.54
N ASN A 59 40.89 -29.05 47.28
CA ASN A 59 41.31 -30.22 48.03
C ASN A 59 40.69 -31.49 47.43
N HIS A 60 41.44 -32.60 47.48
CA HIS A 60 40.93 -33.88 47.02
C HIS A 60 39.90 -34.39 48.04
N VAL A 61 38.69 -34.67 47.55
CA VAL A 61 37.62 -35.32 48.31
C VAL A 61 37.05 -36.47 47.46
N PRO A 62 36.48 -37.52 48.07
CA PRO A 62 35.79 -38.58 47.33
C PRO A 62 34.70 -37.99 46.42
N ALA A 63 34.58 -38.53 45.20
CA ALA A 63 33.68 -38.01 44.18
C ALA A 63 32.22 -37.90 44.69
N PRO A 64 31.59 -36.71 44.66
CA PRO A 64 30.28 -36.48 45.24
C PRO A 64 29.12 -36.97 44.35
N ARG A 65 29.29 -38.04 43.57
CA ARG A 65 28.35 -38.48 42.52
C ARG A 65 26.91 -38.62 43.01
N THR A 66 26.71 -39.14 44.21
CA THR A 66 25.38 -39.34 44.82
C THR A 66 24.72 -38.05 45.31
N GLN A 67 25.48 -36.96 45.39
CA GLN A 67 25.03 -35.65 45.87
C GLN A 67 24.80 -34.65 44.72
N LEU A 68 25.10 -35.04 43.48
CA LEU A 68 24.81 -34.26 42.27
C LEU A 68 23.38 -34.55 41.82
N GLN A 69 22.45 -33.68 42.20
CA GLN A 69 21.01 -33.82 41.92
C GLN A 69 20.65 -33.34 40.50
N ASP A 70 21.57 -32.67 39.80
CA ASP A 70 21.36 -32.13 38.47
C ASP A 70 22.44 -32.60 37.51
N SER A 71 22.02 -33.09 36.35
CA SER A 71 22.92 -33.58 35.29
C SER A 71 23.79 -32.48 34.66
N ARG A 72 23.44 -31.22 34.89
CA ARG A 72 24.11 -30.03 34.34
C ARG A 72 25.22 -29.50 35.24
N ILE A 73 25.64 -30.28 36.24
CA ILE A 73 26.68 -29.89 37.19
C ILE A 73 27.89 -30.81 37.01
N ALA A 74 29.06 -30.22 36.78
CA ALA A 74 30.34 -30.90 36.79
C ALA A 74 31.20 -30.41 37.96
N VAL A 75 31.98 -31.33 38.52
CA VAL A 75 32.90 -31.12 39.62
C VAL A 75 34.26 -31.67 39.22
N TRP A 76 35.24 -30.79 39.12
CA TRP A 76 36.63 -31.18 39.00
C TRP A 76 37.21 -31.43 40.40
N VAL A 77 37.70 -32.64 40.61
CA VAL A 77 38.36 -33.10 41.83
C VAL A 77 39.86 -33.20 41.55
N PRO A 78 40.72 -32.48 42.30
CA PRO A 78 42.16 -32.55 42.13
C PRO A 78 42.66 -33.96 42.46
N PRO A 79 43.79 -34.43 41.90
CA PRO A 79 44.35 -35.73 42.24
C PRO A 79 44.72 -35.83 43.73
N PRO A 80 44.66 -37.04 44.34
CA PRO A 80 45.04 -37.22 45.74
C PRO A 80 46.50 -36.80 45.94
N ARG A 81 46.74 -35.93 46.94
CA ARG A 81 48.05 -35.37 47.24
C ARG A 81 48.74 -36.14 48.36
N ASP A 82 50.07 -36.16 48.32
CA ASP A 82 50.88 -36.53 49.48
C ASP A 82 50.65 -35.53 50.64
N PRO A 83 50.47 -35.99 51.90
CA PRO A 83 50.07 -35.15 53.04
C PRO A 83 50.96 -33.92 53.31
N GLY A 84 52.25 -33.96 52.93
CA GLY A 84 53.20 -32.87 53.15
C GLY A 84 53.21 -31.75 52.09
N ARG A 85 52.54 -31.93 50.94
CA ARG A 85 52.51 -30.94 49.83
C ARG A 85 51.33 -29.97 49.88
N GLY A 86 50.27 -30.28 50.65
CA GLY A 86 49.01 -29.52 50.65
C GLY A 86 49.13 -28.09 51.19
N THR A 87 49.77 -27.94 52.34
CA THR A 87 50.04 -26.64 53.01
C THR A 87 51.05 -25.79 52.22
N ARG A 88 52.07 -26.42 51.63
CA ARG A 88 53.07 -25.74 50.80
C ARG A 88 52.47 -25.19 49.49
N ALA A 89 51.59 -25.96 48.84
CA ALA A 89 50.87 -25.51 47.65
C ALA A 89 49.80 -24.44 47.95
N ALA A 90 49.19 -24.43 49.14
CA ALA A 90 48.29 -23.35 49.57
C ALA A 90 49.05 -22.04 49.84
N LEU A 91 50.23 -22.13 50.47
CA LEU A 91 51.15 -21.00 50.64
C LEU A 91 51.70 -20.52 49.29
N GLU A 92 52.15 -21.42 48.42
CA GLU A 92 52.61 -21.10 47.06
C GLU A 92 51.51 -20.43 46.25
N ARG A 93 50.26 -20.89 46.32
CA ARG A 93 49.10 -20.23 45.66
C ARG A 93 48.92 -18.79 46.14
N ARG A 94 49.04 -18.54 47.44
CA ARG A 94 48.92 -17.19 48.02
C ARG A 94 50.10 -16.29 47.63
N LEU A 95 51.33 -16.80 47.75
CA LEU A 95 52.56 -16.11 47.37
C LEU A 95 52.65 -15.82 45.88
N LEU A 96 52.24 -16.76 45.01
CA LEU A 96 52.24 -16.58 43.56
C LEU A 96 51.20 -15.58 43.09
N ARG A 97 50.03 -15.50 43.75
CA ARG A 97 49.04 -14.43 43.51
C ARG A 97 49.60 -13.05 43.91
N GLU A 98 50.24 -12.97 45.07
CA GLU A 98 50.90 -11.75 45.55
C GLU A 98 52.07 -11.33 44.64
N LEU A 99 52.85 -12.29 44.13
CA LEU A 99 53.95 -12.06 43.18
C LEU A 99 53.46 -11.67 41.78
N ARG A 100 52.38 -12.29 41.26
CA ARG A 100 51.73 -11.92 39.98
C ARG A 100 51.20 -10.49 39.99
N ALA A 101 50.74 -10.01 41.15
CA ALA A 101 50.30 -8.62 41.32
C ALA A 101 51.48 -7.62 41.30
N GLN A 102 52.71 -8.06 41.54
CA GLN A 102 53.91 -7.21 41.63
C GLN A 102 54.85 -7.31 40.42
N TYR A 103 54.91 -8.43 39.71
CA TYR A 103 55.81 -8.65 38.57
C TYR A 103 55.15 -9.49 37.46
N ASP A 104 54.71 -8.84 36.37
CA ASP A 104 54.11 -9.53 35.19
C ASP A 104 55.20 -9.90 34.17
N VAL A 105 55.85 -11.07 34.35
CA VAL A 105 56.85 -11.60 33.40
C VAL A 105 56.21 -12.69 32.52
N PRO A 106 56.18 -12.55 31.18
CA PRO A 106 55.46 -13.45 30.27
C PRO A 106 55.90 -14.93 30.33
N GLU A 107 57.19 -15.24 30.45
CA GLU A 107 57.69 -16.62 30.42
C GLU A 107 57.31 -17.42 31.67
N THR A 108 57.39 -16.79 32.84
CA THR A 108 56.96 -17.38 34.13
C THR A 108 55.45 -17.65 34.14
N ARG A 109 54.67 -16.78 33.49
CA ARG A 109 53.21 -16.93 33.35
C ARG A 109 52.86 -18.16 32.53
N GLN A 110 53.55 -18.37 31.40
CA GLN A 110 53.31 -19.51 30.52
C GLN A 110 53.67 -20.85 31.19
N ALA A 111 54.85 -20.93 31.84
CA ALA A 111 55.26 -22.13 32.56
C ALA A 111 54.31 -22.50 33.71
N LEU A 112 53.74 -21.49 34.40
CA LEU A 112 52.77 -21.73 35.46
C LEU A 112 51.43 -22.24 34.91
N LEU A 113 50.95 -21.65 33.81
CA LEU A 113 49.74 -22.12 33.12
C LEU A 113 49.90 -23.57 32.62
N ASP A 114 51.08 -23.94 32.12
CA ASP A 114 51.36 -25.31 31.69
C ASP A 114 51.44 -26.29 32.87
N SER A 115 51.93 -25.87 34.03
CA SER A 115 51.86 -26.64 35.28
C SER A 115 50.41 -26.84 35.77
N HIS A 116 49.61 -25.78 35.74
CA HIS A 116 48.18 -25.83 36.07
C HIS A 116 47.40 -26.77 35.15
N ARG A 117 47.71 -26.77 33.84
CA ARG A 117 47.15 -27.70 32.84
C ARG A 117 47.42 -29.15 33.18
N GLN A 118 48.67 -29.48 33.54
CA GLN A 118 49.05 -30.83 33.93
C GLN A 118 48.31 -31.27 35.19
N ALA A 119 48.18 -30.38 36.18
CA ALA A 119 47.41 -30.65 37.40
C ALA A 119 45.93 -30.92 37.11
N TYR A 120 45.31 -30.13 36.23
CA TYR A 120 43.93 -30.34 35.80
C TYR A 120 43.72 -31.66 35.06
N ALA A 121 44.60 -31.97 34.11
CA ALA A 121 44.56 -33.21 33.32
C ALA A 121 44.75 -34.48 34.17
N ALA A 122 45.46 -34.38 35.30
CA ALA A 122 45.66 -35.47 36.25
C ALA A 122 44.51 -35.64 37.26
N GLY A 123 43.60 -34.66 37.37
CA GLY A 123 42.42 -34.73 38.22
C GLY A 123 41.28 -35.56 37.61
N ALA A 124 40.20 -35.70 38.37
CA ALA A 124 38.98 -36.37 37.93
C ALA A 124 37.87 -35.35 37.70
N LEU A 125 37.16 -35.45 36.57
CA LEU A 125 35.97 -34.65 36.31
C LEU A 125 34.73 -35.53 36.47
N VAL A 126 33.82 -35.12 37.36
CA VAL A 126 32.66 -35.89 37.78
C VAL A 126 31.41 -35.05 37.52
N ALA A 127 30.40 -35.59 36.84
CA ALA A 127 29.11 -34.91 36.67
C ALA A 127 27.93 -35.72 37.17
N GLY A 128 26.82 -35.00 37.41
CA GLY A 128 25.52 -35.60 37.62
C GLY A 128 25.02 -36.29 36.35
N GLY A 129 24.15 -37.29 36.50
CA GLY A 129 23.45 -37.90 35.37
C GLY A 129 24.28 -38.81 34.45
N GLY A 130 25.55 -39.08 34.75
CA GLY A 130 26.34 -40.11 34.04
C GLY A 130 27.20 -39.60 32.88
N VAL A 131 27.36 -38.27 32.72
CA VAL A 131 28.29 -37.72 31.71
C VAL A 131 29.72 -38.16 32.01
N GLU A 132 30.35 -38.79 31.03
CA GLU A 132 31.75 -39.18 31.11
C GLU A 132 32.63 -38.14 30.42
N PHE A 133 33.71 -37.76 31.10
CA PHE A 133 34.69 -36.85 30.57
C PHE A 133 36.05 -37.53 30.47
N GLN A 134 36.86 -37.07 29.53
CA GLN A 134 38.29 -37.36 29.48
C GLN A 134 39.07 -36.09 29.84
N PRO A 135 39.43 -35.88 31.12
CA PRO A 135 40.13 -34.68 31.58
C PRO A 135 41.38 -34.36 30.76
N GLY A 136 42.15 -35.38 30.41
CA GLY A 136 43.36 -35.24 29.59
C GLY A 136 43.10 -34.71 28.17
N ALA A 137 41.92 -34.94 27.59
CA ALA A 137 41.55 -34.37 26.29
C ALA A 137 41.08 -32.92 26.43
N ILE A 138 40.31 -32.63 27.48
CA ILE A 138 39.73 -31.31 27.74
C ILE A 138 40.82 -30.30 28.11
N PHE A 139 41.62 -30.58 29.15
CA PHE A 139 42.58 -29.64 29.72
C PHE A 139 43.87 -29.46 28.89
N ARG A 140 44.01 -30.20 27.79
CA ARG A 140 45.05 -29.95 26.76
C ARG A 140 44.64 -28.89 25.74
N GLY A 141 43.41 -28.38 25.82
CA GLY A 141 42.93 -27.30 24.95
C GLY A 141 43.74 -26.00 25.11
N PRO A 142 43.60 -25.06 24.16
CA PRO A 142 44.46 -23.88 24.04
C PRO A 142 44.28 -22.84 25.16
N SER A 143 43.13 -22.83 25.85
CA SER A 143 42.80 -21.85 26.90
C SER A 143 41.81 -22.42 27.92
N SER A 144 41.74 -21.81 29.10
CA SER A 144 40.76 -22.20 30.12
C SER A 144 39.32 -21.99 29.65
N GLU A 145 39.05 -20.95 28.87
CA GLU A 145 37.75 -20.72 28.24
C GLU A 145 37.35 -21.91 27.36
N ALA A 146 38.29 -22.44 26.55
CA ALA A 146 38.02 -23.60 25.71
C ALA A 146 37.70 -24.86 26.54
N TRP A 147 38.38 -25.06 27.68
CA TRP A 147 38.08 -26.19 28.58
C TRP A 147 36.70 -26.06 29.20
N LEU A 148 36.37 -24.87 29.72
CA LEU A 148 35.09 -24.59 30.35
C LEU A 148 33.94 -24.71 29.33
N SER A 149 34.14 -24.22 28.10
CA SER A 149 33.18 -24.40 27.01
C SER A 149 33.01 -25.87 26.65
N ALA A 150 34.09 -26.67 26.58
CA ALA A 150 33.99 -28.11 26.29
C ALA A 150 33.23 -28.86 27.38
N ILE A 151 33.46 -28.54 28.65
CA ILE A 151 32.73 -29.13 29.78
C ILE A 151 31.25 -28.73 29.71
N ALA A 152 30.96 -27.43 29.58
CA ALA A 152 29.60 -26.92 29.50
C ALA A 152 28.83 -27.53 28.30
N GLN A 153 29.45 -27.61 27.12
CA GLN A 153 28.86 -28.22 25.93
C GLN A 153 28.53 -29.70 26.15
N ALA A 154 29.39 -30.47 26.81
CA ALA A 154 29.11 -31.87 27.10
C ALA A 154 27.96 -32.05 28.10
N LEU A 155 27.87 -31.18 29.12
CA LEU A 155 26.74 -31.15 30.05
C LEU A 155 25.43 -30.81 29.32
N LEU A 156 25.45 -29.76 28.49
CA LEU A 156 24.29 -29.33 27.71
C LEU A 156 23.88 -30.34 26.65
N ALA A 157 24.84 -31.03 26.02
CA ALA A 157 24.58 -32.10 25.04
C ALA A 157 23.90 -33.31 25.68
N TRP A 158 24.27 -33.62 26.92
CA TRP A 158 23.63 -34.69 27.66
C TRP A 158 22.20 -34.35 28.06
N THR A 159 21.97 -33.14 28.60
CA THR A 159 20.64 -32.74 29.09
C THR A 159 19.70 -32.32 27.96
N TYR A 160 20.22 -31.67 26.92
CA TYR A 160 19.48 -31.12 25.78
C TYR A 160 20.03 -31.65 24.45
N PRO A 161 19.91 -32.97 24.19
CA PRO A 161 20.47 -33.58 22.98
C PRO A 161 19.81 -33.05 21.70
N ARG A 162 18.56 -32.58 21.80
CA ARG A 162 17.81 -31.94 20.71
C ARG A 162 17.13 -30.69 21.25
N LEU A 163 17.41 -29.55 20.63
CA LEU A 163 16.71 -28.30 20.92
C LEU A 163 15.41 -28.22 20.09
N PRO A 164 14.40 -27.47 20.57
CA PRO A 164 13.12 -27.32 19.88
C PRO A 164 13.19 -26.35 18.67
N ILE A 165 14.41 -26.03 18.20
CA ILE A 165 14.72 -25.14 17.08
C ILE A 165 15.72 -25.81 16.16
N ASP A 166 15.75 -25.41 14.89
CA ASP A 166 16.72 -25.87 13.90
C ASP A 166 17.93 -24.93 13.86
N ASN A 167 18.90 -25.19 14.74
CA ASN A 167 20.13 -24.38 14.80
C ASN A 167 21.18 -24.73 13.75
N ALA A 168 20.98 -25.78 12.94
CA ALA A 168 21.90 -26.15 11.87
C ALA A 168 21.92 -25.08 10.77
N GLY A 169 20.82 -24.31 10.64
CA GLY A 169 20.70 -23.18 9.74
C GLY A 169 21.39 -21.88 10.21
N PHE A 170 21.88 -21.80 11.46
CA PHE A 170 22.51 -20.58 11.96
C PHE A 170 23.96 -20.49 11.46
N SER A 171 24.27 -19.44 10.71
CA SER A 171 25.63 -19.19 10.19
C SER A 171 26.64 -18.75 11.27
N ARG A 172 26.13 -18.27 12.42
CA ARG A 172 26.90 -17.83 13.59
C ARG A 172 26.07 -17.97 14.87
N PRO A 173 26.68 -17.90 16.07
CA PRO A 173 25.92 -17.87 17.32
C PRO A 173 24.95 -16.69 17.41
N LEU A 174 23.78 -16.92 18.01
CA LEU A 174 22.77 -15.87 18.24
C LEU A 174 23.09 -15.08 19.52
N GLU A 175 23.65 -13.88 19.32
CA GLU A 175 23.98 -12.93 20.39
C GLU A 175 22.80 -12.02 20.75
N GLU A 176 22.91 -11.30 21.87
CA GLU A 176 21.87 -10.38 22.36
C GLU A 176 21.49 -9.29 21.34
N LYS A 177 22.49 -8.72 20.66
CA LYS A 177 22.24 -7.77 19.57
C LYS A 177 21.40 -8.40 18.45
N GLY A 178 21.75 -9.62 18.04
CA GLY A 178 21.00 -10.36 17.01
C GLY A 178 19.56 -10.66 17.44
N LEU A 179 19.33 -10.94 18.72
CA LEU A 179 17.98 -11.11 19.28
C LEU A 179 17.16 -9.82 19.22
N ASN A 180 17.74 -8.68 19.58
CA ASN A 180 17.06 -7.39 19.48
C ASN A 180 16.79 -7.03 18.02
N ASP A 181 17.78 -7.16 17.14
CA ASP A 181 17.63 -6.89 15.70
C ASP A 181 16.54 -7.78 15.08
N LEU A 182 16.51 -9.07 15.44
CA LEU A 182 15.47 -10.01 15.02
C LEU A 182 14.08 -9.60 15.54
N PHE A 183 13.99 -9.23 16.82
CA PHE A 183 12.74 -8.73 17.39
C PHE A 183 12.27 -7.47 16.68
N GLN A 184 13.14 -6.50 16.39
CA GLN A 184 12.81 -5.30 15.62
C GLN A 184 12.39 -5.62 14.18
N ALA A 185 13.06 -6.57 13.51
CA ALA A 185 12.70 -7.02 12.17
C ALA A 185 11.28 -7.58 12.14
N ILE A 186 10.97 -8.41 13.12
CA ILE A 186 9.70 -9.12 13.19
C ILE A 186 8.62 -8.14 13.63
N ALA A 187 8.79 -7.52 14.80
CA ALA A 187 7.79 -6.73 15.50
C ALA A 187 7.49 -5.42 14.75
N LEU A 188 8.51 -4.70 14.26
CA LEU A 188 8.35 -3.43 13.53
C LEU A 188 8.39 -3.55 12.00
N GLY A 189 8.79 -4.69 11.44
CA GLY A 189 9.07 -4.77 10.00
C GLY A 189 10.29 -3.93 9.59
N SER A 190 11.20 -3.63 10.53
CA SER A 190 12.33 -2.73 10.30
C SER A 190 13.35 -3.33 9.31
N PRO A 191 13.81 -2.56 8.30
CA PRO A 191 14.83 -3.02 7.37
C PRO A 191 16.18 -3.29 8.04
N GLN A 192 16.45 -2.66 9.19
CA GLN A 192 17.71 -2.84 9.94
C GLN A 192 17.84 -4.27 10.52
N GLY A 193 16.72 -4.94 10.79
CA GLY A 193 16.72 -6.29 11.34
C GLY A 193 16.58 -7.40 10.28
N GLN A 194 16.46 -7.06 9.00
CA GLN A 194 16.19 -8.04 7.95
C GLN A 194 17.32 -9.07 7.80
N GLU A 195 18.59 -8.66 7.93
CA GLU A 195 19.73 -9.60 7.95
C GLU A 195 19.60 -10.63 9.08
N ALA A 196 19.18 -10.20 10.28
CA ALA A 196 18.98 -11.08 11.41
C ALA A 196 17.80 -12.04 11.17
N LEU A 197 16.72 -11.56 10.55
CA LEU A 197 15.59 -12.41 10.17
C LEU A 197 15.97 -13.45 9.11
N ASP A 198 16.75 -13.07 8.10
CA ASP A 198 17.20 -14.00 7.06
C ASP A 198 18.20 -15.03 7.62
N THR A 199 19.04 -14.62 8.57
CA THR A 199 20.06 -15.47 9.19
C THR A 199 19.49 -16.45 10.22
N PHE A 200 18.57 -16.00 11.06
CA PHE A 200 18.09 -16.77 12.23
C PHE A 200 16.63 -17.19 12.13
N GLY A 201 15.81 -16.50 11.34
CA GLY A 201 14.37 -16.74 11.21
C GLY A 201 14.02 -18.17 10.83
N PRO A 202 14.58 -18.74 9.74
CA PRO A 202 14.28 -20.12 9.34
C PRO A 202 14.56 -21.15 10.44
N GLY A 203 15.71 -21.04 11.12
CA GLY A 203 16.08 -21.96 12.18
C GLY A 203 15.23 -21.82 13.46
N LEU A 204 14.68 -20.64 13.71
CA LEU A 204 13.68 -20.41 14.75
C LEU A 204 12.25 -20.78 14.29
N GLY A 205 12.09 -21.33 13.08
CA GLY A 205 10.81 -21.68 12.46
C GLY A 205 9.88 -20.49 12.27
N ILE A 206 10.44 -19.31 12.03
CA ILE A 206 9.73 -18.06 11.81
C ILE A 206 9.48 -17.94 10.31
N ALA A 207 8.23 -18.07 9.90
CA ALA A 207 7.80 -17.78 8.53
C ALA A 207 7.20 -16.37 8.48
N ARG A 208 7.60 -15.56 7.51
CA ARG A 208 6.98 -14.26 7.23
C ARG A 208 6.31 -14.31 5.87
N ASP A 209 5.03 -14.01 5.81
CA ASP A 209 4.34 -13.80 4.54
C ASP A 209 4.79 -12.45 3.95
N PRO A 210 5.38 -12.41 2.75
CA PRO A 210 5.85 -11.18 2.12
C PRO A 210 4.73 -10.16 1.86
N SER A 211 3.49 -10.64 1.66
CA SER A 211 2.36 -9.82 1.22
C SER A 211 1.60 -9.19 2.38
N SER A 212 1.33 -9.95 3.44
CA SER A 212 0.70 -9.46 4.67
C SER A 212 1.70 -8.91 5.68
N GLY A 213 2.95 -9.39 5.66
CA GLY A 213 3.92 -9.17 6.71
C GLY A 213 3.64 -9.98 7.97
N GLN A 214 2.65 -10.89 7.94
CA GLN A 214 2.28 -11.74 9.05
C GLN A 214 3.42 -12.70 9.38
N VAL A 215 3.70 -12.83 10.68
CA VAL A 215 4.70 -13.77 11.18
C VAL A 215 3.99 -14.97 11.79
N THR A 216 4.34 -16.15 11.30
CA THR A 216 3.83 -17.43 11.78
C THR A 216 4.96 -18.23 12.38
N LEU A 217 4.74 -18.76 13.57
CA LEU A 217 5.64 -19.74 14.16
C LEU A 217 5.25 -21.13 13.66
N THR A 218 6.11 -21.71 12.85
CA THR A 218 5.95 -23.05 12.27
C THR A 218 6.61 -24.14 13.11
N THR A 219 7.24 -23.77 14.23
CA THR A 219 7.96 -24.70 15.10
C THR A 219 7.01 -25.69 15.78
N HIS A 220 7.48 -26.92 15.96
CA HIS A 220 6.85 -27.90 16.83
C HIS A 220 6.65 -27.35 18.26
N LEU A 221 7.56 -26.47 18.71
CA LEU A 221 7.44 -25.79 20.01
C LEU A 221 6.14 -24.98 20.13
N ALA A 222 5.79 -24.19 19.12
CA ALA A 222 4.56 -23.39 19.14
C ALA A 222 3.31 -24.30 19.22
N GLN A 223 3.32 -25.44 18.52
CA GLN A 223 2.24 -26.42 18.59
C GLN A 223 2.12 -27.06 19.99
N VAL A 224 3.25 -27.42 20.60
CA VAL A 224 3.29 -27.97 21.96
C VAL A 224 2.82 -26.93 22.98
N MET A 225 3.25 -25.68 22.85
CA MET A 225 2.82 -24.58 23.71
C MET A 225 1.30 -24.37 23.62
N ALA A 226 0.73 -24.36 22.41
CA ALA A 226 -0.71 -24.23 22.21
C ALA A 226 -1.48 -25.41 22.82
N ALA A 227 -1.00 -26.64 22.63
CA ALA A 227 -1.63 -27.83 23.20
C ALA A 227 -1.58 -27.86 24.73
N GLU A 228 -0.45 -27.45 25.31
CA GLU A 228 -0.27 -27.41 26.77
C GLU A 228 -1.08 -26.27 27.40
N LEU A 229 -1.18 -25.11 26.74
CA LEU A 229 -2.06 -24.03 27.16
C LEU A 229 -3.53 -24.46 27.17
N ALA A 230 -3.97 -25.18 26.13
CA ALA A 230 -5.33 -25.73 26.06
C ALA A 230 -5.61 -26.75 27.18
N ARG A 231 -4.63 -27.61 27.52
CA ARG A 231 -4.74 -28.56 28.64
C ARG A 231 -4.86 -27.87 30.00
N ARG A 232 -4.31 -26.67 30.13
CA ARG A 232 -4.35 -25.83 31.34
C ARG A 232 -5.55 -24.89 31.38
N SER A 233 -6.61 -25.20 30.63
CA SER A 233 -7.81 -24.37 30.54
C SER A 233 -7.55 -22.94 30.05
N GLY A 234 -6.48 -22.74 29.27
CA GLY A 234 -6.16 -21.45 28.66
C GLY A 234 -5.33 -20.50 29.53
N GLU A 235 -4.80 -20.91 30.68
CA GLU A 235 -3.91 -20.05 31.50
C GLU A 235 -2.60 -20.77 31.86
N TRP A 236 -1.47 -20.07 31.66
CA TRP A 236 -0.15 -20.60 32.00
C TRP A 236 0.70 -19.53 32.69
N PRO A 237 0.98 -19.66 34.00
CA PRO A 237 1.86 -18.74 34.73
C PRO A 237 3.22 -18.57 34.04
N LEU A 238 3.69 -17.33 33.84
CA LEU A 238 4.94 -17.11 33.11
C LEU A 238 6.14 -17.71 33.81
N GLU A 239 6.15 -17.78 35.14
CA GLU A 239 7.26 -18.37 35.87
C GLU A 239 7.41 -19.86 35.52
N ASP A 240 6.29 -20.59 35.47
CA ASP A 240 6.28 -22.01 35.12
C ASP A 240 6.54 -22.22 33.63
N LEU A 241 6.00 -21.36 32.76
CA LEU A 241 6.25 -21.39 31.32
C LEU A 241 7.71 -21.09 30.99
N GLY A 242 8.30 -20.06 31.61
CA GLY A 242 9.70 -19.72 31.49
C GLY A 242 10.59 -20.85 32.00
N ARG A 243 10.28 -21.45 33.16
CA ARG A 243 11.00 -22.63 33.67
C ARG A 243 10.90 -23.81 32.70
N TRP A 244 9.74 -24.04 32.10
CA TRP A 244 9.54 -25.11 31.13
C TRP A 244 10.33 -24.86 29.83
N LEU A 245 10.24 -23.67 29.25
CA LEU A 245 11.02 -23.30 28.06
C LEU A 245 12.53 -23.37 28.33
N SER A 246 12.98 -22.88 29.48
CA SER A 246 14.40 -22.82 29.80
C SER A 246 14.96 -24.17 30.20
N HIS A 247 14.40 -24.80 31.23
CA HIS A 247 15.03 -25.96 31.85
C HIS A 247 14.53 -27.30 31.33
N VAL A 248 13.33 -27.35 30.72
CA VAL A 248 12.80 -28.58 30.11
C VAL A 248 13.10 -28.60 28.60
N GLN A 249 12.87 -27.49 27.90
CA GLN A 249 13.13 -27.41 26.46
C GLN A 249 14.56 -26.94 26.11
N GLY A 250 15.32 -26.45 27.10
CA GLY A 250 16.73 -26.10 26.91
C GLY A 250 16.96 -24.77 26.18
N LEU A 251 15.99 -23.85 26.15
CA LEU A 251 16.17 -22.54 25.51
C LEU A 251 16.70 -21.49 26.50
N PRO A 252 17.77 -20.73 26.21
CA PRO A 252 18.18 -19.61 27.07
C PRO A 252 17.02 -18.64 27.32
N HIS A 253 16.94 -18.02 28.53
CA HIS A 253 15.81 -17.15 28.91
C HIS A 253 15.53 -16.03 27.92
N THR A 254 16.59 -15.49 27.32
CA THR A 254 16.49 -14.44 26.30
C THR A 254 15.78 -14.95 25.03
N VAL A 255 16.16 -16.14 24.56
CA VAL A 255 15.53 -16.82 23.41
C VAL A 255 14.10 -17.23 23.75
N ALA A 256 13.86 -17.72 24.98
CA ALA A 256 12.52 -18.05 25.46
C ALA A 256 11.61 -16.81 25.49
N SER A 257 12.10 -15.66 25.98
CA SER A 257 11.34 -14.40 25.98
C SER A 257 11.00 -13.94 24.56
N LEU A 258 11.94 -14.07 23.61
CA LEU A 258 11.65 -13.82 22.21
C LEU A 258 10.54 -14.74 21.71
N PHE A 259 10.65 -16.06 21.90
CA PHE A 259 9.61 -17.00 21.48
C PHE A 259 8.25 -16.69 22.08
N LEU A 260 8.19 -16.26 23.35
CA LEU A 260 6.93 -15.88 24.00
C LEU A 260 6.28 -14.66 23.35
N LEU A 261 7.06 -13.61 23.06
CA LEU A 261 6.55 -12.42 22.35
C LEU A 261 6.08 -12.76 20.94
N LEU A 262 6.82 -13.63 20.25
CA LEU A 262 6.44 -14.10 18.92
C LEU A 262 5.19 -14.99 18.97
N PHE A 263 5.06 -15.85 19.99
CA PHE A 263 3.90 -16.70 20.18
C PHE A 263 2.65 -15.88 20.46
N LEU A 264 2.76 -14.87 21.34
CA LEU A 264 1.73 -13.86 21.59
C LEU A 264 1.29 -13.16 20.29
N ARG A 265 2.20 -12.94 19.34
CA ARG A 265 1.90 -12.26 18.06
C ARG A 265 1.46 -13.20 16.92
N SER A 266 1.74 -14.50 17.01
CA SER A 266 1.64 -15.43 15.87
C SER A 266 0.23 -15.70 15.34
N GLY A 267 -0.80 -15.17 16.00
CA GLY A 267 -2.20 -15.26 15.59
C GLY A 267 -2.99 -16.17 16.52
N PRO A 268 -3.72 -17.18 16.03
CA PRO A 268 -4.52 -18.08 16.86
C PRO A 268 -3.65 -19.12 17.61
N PRO A 269 -3.99 -19.46 18.87
CA PRO A 269 -5.10 -18.93 19.66
C PRO A 269 -4.88 -17.46 20.03
N GLN A 270 -5.95 -16.67 20.23
CA GLN A 270 -5.77 -15.28 20.65
C GLN A 270 -5.23 -15.26 22.08
N LEU A 271 -4.15 -14.52 22.29
CA LEU A 271 -3.41 -14.51 23.54
C LEU A 271 -3.36 -13.10 24.11
N GLU A 272 -3.43 -13.02 25.43
CA GLU A 272 -3.19 -11.81 26.20
C GLU A 272 -2.22 -12.13 27.35
N LEU A 273 -1.43 -11.14 27.73
CA LEU A 273 -0.40 -11.30 28.75
C LEU A 273 -0.50 -10.17 29.79
N PRO A 274 -1.30 -10.36 30.85
CA PRO A 274 -1.33 -9.46 31.99
C PRO A 274 0.06 -9.27 32.58
N LEU A 275 0.38 -8.02 32.88
CA LEU A 275 1.66 -7.61 33.46
C LEU A 275 1.56 -7.48 34.98
N ARG A 276 2.69 -7.69 35.64
CA ARG A 276 2.79 -7.49 37.10
C ARG A 276 2.79 -6.00 37.42
N SER A 277 2.28 -5.66 38.61
CA SER A 277 2.31 -4.28 39.10
C SER A 277 3.75 -3.77 39.16
N GLY A 278 4.01 -2.62 38.53
CA GLY A 278 5.34 -2.00 38.52
C GLY A 278 6.32 -2.55 37.48
N HIS A 279 5.83 -3.23 36.44
CA HIS A 279 6.67 -3.71 35.34
C HIS A 279 7.57 -2.61 34.73
N ARG A 280 8.64 -3.05 34.08
CA ARG A 280 9.72 -2.19 33.57
C ARG A 280 9.88 -2.26 32.06
N LEU A 281 8.87 -2.78 31.37
CA LEU A 281 8.82 -2.80 29.90
C LEU A 281 8.97 -1.38 29.33
N GLN A 282 9.75 -1.29 28.24
CA GLN A 282 10.05 -0.05 27.56
C GLN A 282 9.46 -0.07 26.15
N LEU A 283 9.18 1.10 25.62
CA LEU A 283 8.79 1.32 24.23
C LEU A 283 10.05 1.47 23.37
N THR A 284 9.93 1.15 22.08
CA THR A 284 11.00 1.40 21.08
C THR A 284 11.37 2.88 20.98
N THR A 285 10.46 3.78 21.34
CA THR A 285 10.65 5.23 21.37
C THR A 285 11.40 5.75 22.61
N GLY A 286 11.75 4.88 23.56
CA GLY A 286 12.54 5.25 24.75
C GLY A 286 11.74 5.62 26.00
N GLY A 287 10.41 5.43 25.99
CA GLY A 287 9.54 5.58 27.18
C GLY A 287 9.28 4.26 27.92
N ARG A 288 8.60 4.33 29.08
CA ARG A 288 8.06 3.13 29.74
C ARG A 288 6.70 2.78 29.13
N TYR A 289 6.45 1.50 28.89
CA TYR A 289 5.12 1.01 28.57
C TYR A 289 4.22 1.17 29.81
N GLN A 290 3.01 1.71 29.65
CA GLN A 290 2.09 1.98 30.77
C GLN A 290 0.95 0.97 30.85
N GLY A 291 0.64 0.29 29.75
CA GLY A 291 -0.46 -0.67 29.71
C GLY A 291 -0.27 -1.83 30.68
N LEU A 292 -1.38 -2.34 31.24
CA LEU A 292 -1.37 -3.44 32.21
C LEU A 292 -1.43 -4.84 31.57
N VAL A 293 -1.65 -4.91 30.26
CA VAL A 293 -1.76 -6.16 29.50
C VAL A 293 -1.03 -6.01 28.19
N LEU A 294 -0.13 -6.95 27.86
CA LEU A 294 0.41 -7.05 26.51
C LEU A 294 -0.56 -7.80 25.61
N LEU A 295 -0.81 -7.18 24.47
CA LEU A 295 -1.67 -7.67 23.41
C LEU A 295 -0.81 -7.90 22.16
N PRO A 296 -1.26 -8.74 21.20
CA PRO A 296 -0.57 -8.93 19.93
C PRO A 296 -0.25 -7.61 19.21
N GLU A 297 -1.13 -6.61 19.34
CA GLU A 297 -1.00 -5.27 18.75
C GLU A 297 0.04 -4.39 19.44
N THR A 298 0.30 -4.61 20.73
CA THR A 298 1.23 -3.77 21.50
C THR A 298 2.66 -4.32 21.47
N VAL A 299 2.85 -5.61 21.17
CA VAL A 299 4.20 -6.20 21.03
C VAL A 299 5.11 -5.42 20.07
N PRO A 300 4.66 -4.97 18.87
CA PRO A 300 5.45 -4.11 17.99
C PRO A 300 6.01 -2.85 18.63
N THR A 301 5.33 -2.24 19.61
CA THR A 301 5.75 -0.95 20.17
C THR A 301 6.80 -1.08 21.25
N LEU A 302 7.09 -2.30 21.71
CA LEU A 302 8.02 -2.56 22.81
C LEU A 302 9.47 -2.58 22.36
N ALA A 303 10.39 -2.17 23.23
CA ALA A 303 11.77 -2.60 23.15
C ALA A 303 11.89 -4.06 23.62
N PHE A 304 12.85 -4.81 23.07
CA PHE A 304 13.04 -6.21 23.44
C PHE A 304 13.34 -6.37 24.93
N CYS A 305 12.56 -7.23 25.61
CA CYS A 305 12.75 -7.56 27.02
C CYS A 305 13.32 -8.98 27.17
N PRO A 306 14.59 -9.14 27.59
CA PRO A 306 15.22 -10.46 27.73
C PRO A 306 14.65 -11.31 28.88
N ARG A 307 13.93 -10.69 29.83
CA ARG A 307 13.40 -11.31 31.05
C ARG A 307 11.89 -11.09 31.19
N LEU A 308 11.14 -11.42 30.14
CA LEU A 308 9.68 -11.27 30.14
C LEU A 308 9.01 -12.10 31.24
N ASP A 309 9.65 -13.21 31.65
CA ASP A 309 9.24 -14.07 32.76
C ASP A 309 9.07 -13.32 34.10
N GLN A 310 9.83 -12.24 34.30
CA GLN A 310 9.79 -11.42 35.51
C GLN A 310 8.75 -10.30 35.46
N GLU A 311 8.33 -9.91 34.25
CA GLU A 311 7.48 -8.74 34.03
C GLU A 311 6.01 -9.15 33.84
N GLY A 312 5.75 -10.34 33.30
CA GLY A 312 4.40 -10.88 33.10
C GLY A 312 3.87 -11.74 34.25
N ALA A 313 2.54 -11.85 34.36
CA ALA A 313 1.85 -12.70 35.33
C ALA A 313 1.57 -14.11 34.78
N ALA A 314 0.65 -14.24 33.84
CA ALA A 314 0.31 -15.51 33.17
C ALA A 314 -0.08 -15.28 31.71
N LEU A 315 0.30 -16.19 30.82
CA LEU A 315 -0.18 -16.19 29.44
C LEU A 315 -1.62 -16.71 29.42
N ARG A 316 -2.54 -15.95 28.82
CA ARG A 316 -3.97 -16.27 28.80
C ARG A 316 -4.47 -16.39 27.37
N GLN A 317 -5.21 -17.47 27.11
CA GLN A 317 -5.98 -17.64 25.89
C GLN A 317 -7.33 -16.95 26.04
N THR A 318 -7.67 -16.11 25.06
CA THR A 318 -8.95 -15.41 24.98
C THR A 318 -9.74 -15.88 23.76
N THR A 319 -11.06 -15.93 23.89
CA THR A 319 -11.98 -16.22 22.78
C THR A 319 -12.58 -14.96 22.18
N VAL A 320 -12.55 -13.86 22.94
CA VAL A 320 -13.07 -12.55 22.58
C VAL A 320 -11.97 -11.53 22.89
N PRO A 321 -11.59 -10.66 21.93
CA PRO A 321 -10.66 -9.57 22.20
C PRO A 321 -11.15 -8.66 23.33
N SER A 322 -10.25 -8.18 24.18
CA SER A 322 -10.56 -7.15 25.19
C SER A 322 -11.00 -5.82 24.57
N ALA A 323 -11.69 -4.97 25.34
CA ALA A 323 -12.08 -3.63 24.88
C ALA A 323 -10.84 -2.75 24.57
N LEU A 324 -9.75 -2.94 25.31
CA LEU A 324 -8.46 -2.32 25.02
C LEU A 324 -7.92 -2.74 23.65
N ALA A 325 -8.00 -4.02 23.28
CA ALA A 325 -7.61 -4.49 21.95
C ALA A 325 -8.44 -3.83 20.85
N ALA A 326 -9.75 -3.70 21.06
CA ALA A 326 -10.64 -3.00 20.14
C ALA A 326 -10.28 -1.50 20.00
N ALA A 327 -9.97 -0.84 21.11
CA ALA A 327 -9.61 0.58 21.15
C ALA A 327 -8.33 0.86 20.36
N ILE A 328 -7.31 0.00 20.50
CA ILE A 328 -6.07 0.11 19.73
C ILE A 328 -6.34 -0.09 18.23
N TYR A 329 -7.11 -1.13 17.88
CA TYR A 329 -7.38 -1.46 16.49
C TYR A 329 -8.19 -0.38 15.76
N PHE A 330 -9.16 0.22 16.46
CA PHE A 330 -10.09 1.20 15.91
C PHE A 330 -9.69 2.66 16.20
N SER A 331 -8.49 2.89 16.72
CA SER A 331 -7.94 4.23 16.99
C SER A 331 -7.93 5.16 15.76
N ALA A 332 -7.88 4.61 14.55
CA ALA A 332 -7.99 5.40 13.31
C ALA A 332 -9.38 6.03 13.11
N LEU A 333 -10.43 5.45 13.70
CA LEU A 333 -11.78 6.00 13.70
C LEU A 333 -11.88 7.17 14.70
N GLU A 334 -11.29 6.98 15.88
CA GLU A 334 -11.31 7.95 16.97
C GLU A 334 -9.97 7.96 17.71
N PRO A 335 -9.10 8.96 17.46
CA PRO A 335 -7.78 9.05 18.09
C PRO A 335 -7.82 9.13 19.62
N GLY A 336 -8.96 9.50 20.21
CA GLY A 336 -9.16 9.54 21.66
C GLY A 336 -9.19 8.16 22.33
N LEU A 337 -9.42 7.07 21.58
CA LEU A 337 -9.55 5.71 22.12
C LEU A 337 -8.27 5.21 22.81
N THR A 338 -7.10 5.60 22.33
CA THR A 338 -5.80 5.18 22.89
C THR A 338 -5.31 6.08 24.01
N GLN A 339 -6.02 7.16 24.36
CA GLN A 339 -5.65 8.01 25.51
C GLN A 339 -6.21 7.46 26.84
N GLN A 340 -6.88 6.30 26.78
CA GLN A 340 -7.61 5.65 27.85
C GLN A 340 -7.03 4.23 28.10
N GLU A 341 -5.71 4.05 28.01
CA GLU A 341 -5.06 2.73 28.18
C GLU A 341 -5.28 2.11 29.58
N ASP A 342 -5.56 2.97 30.59
CA ASP A 342 -5.88 2.57 31.97
C ASP A 342 -7.40 2.47 32.23
N ALA A 343 -8.24 2.78 31.24
CA ALA A 343 -9.68 2.79 31.43
C ALA A 343 -10.23 1.36 31.54
N ALA A 344 -11.19 1.17 32.44
CA ALA A 344 -11.87 -0.11 32.54
C ALA A 344 -12.64 -0.40 31.24
N ASP A 345 -12.83 -1.68 30.91
CA ASP A 345 -13.61 -2.10 29.73
C ASP A 345 -14.98 -1.40 29.64
N ASN A 346 -15.59 -1.09 30.79
CA ASN A 346 -16.89 -0.40 30.85
C ASN A 346 -16.87 1.04 30.35
N ASP A 347 -15.73 1.73 30.46
CA ASP A 347 -15.56 3.12 30.01
C ASP A 347 -15.24 3.18 28.51
N LEU A 348 -14.54 2.16 27.98
CA LEU A 348 -14.19 2.05 26.56
C LEU A 348 -15.37 1.61 25.68
N LYS A 349 -16.25 0.74 26.18
CA LYS A 349 -17.42 0.23 25.43
C LYS A 349 -18.29 1.30 24.76
N PRO A 350 -18.72 2.40 25.42
CA PRO A 350 -19.52 3.42 24.76
C PRO A 350 -18.74 4.13 23.63
N LEU A 351 -17.47 4.45 23.85
CA LEU A 351 -16.60 5.07 22.83
C LEU A 351 -16.40 4.16 21.62
N LEU A 352 -16.21 2.86 21.86
CA LEU A 352 -16.10 1.85 20.80
C LEU A 352 -17.40 1.72 20.01
N SER A 353 -18.56 1.75 20.68
CA SER A 353 -19.86 1.72 20.00
C SER A 353 -20.06 2.96 19.12
N GLU A 354 -19.61 4.13 19.57
CA GLU A 354 -19.63 5.36 18.77
C GLU A 354 -18.70 5.24 17.55
N ALA A 355 -17.48 4.74 17.75
CA ALA A 355 -16.53 4.49 16.67
C ALA A 355 -17.09 3.52 15.61
N MET A 356 -17.73 2.43 16.03
CA MET A 356 -18.38 1.48 15.11
C MET A 356 -19.55 2.13 14.34
N THR A 357 -20.28 3.05 14.97
CA THR A 357 -21.33 3.83 14.31
C THR A 357 -20.75 4.75 13.24
N LYS A 358 -19.62 5.41 13.54
CA LYS A 358 -18.87 6.24 12.57
C LYS A 358 -18.39 5.40 11.39
N LEU A 359 -17.78 4.24 11.64
CA LEU A 359 -17.38 3.32 10.57
C LEU A 359 -18.57 2.94 9.67
N ARG A 360 -19.71 2.55 10.25
CA ARG A 360 -20.91 2.20 9.48
C ARG A 360 -21.41 3.37 8.64
N ALA A 361 -21.43 4.58 9.20
CA ALA A 361 -21.81 5.78 8.47
C ALA A 361 -20.83 6.04 7.31
N SER A 362 -19.52 6.02 7.54
CA SER A 362 -18.51 6.24 6.50
C SER A 362 -18.61 5.22 5.36
N VAL A 363 -18.79 3.93 5.69
CA VAL A 363 -18.98 2.87 4.70
C VAL A 363 -20.21 3.12 3.83
N ASN A 364 -21.37 3.42 4.45
CA ASN A 364 -22.60 3.65 3.70
C ASN A 364 -22.48 4.85 2.76
N HIS A 365 -21.92 5.97 3.24
CA HIS A 365 -21.72 7.16 2.42
C HIS A 365 -20.74 6.93 1.27
N ALA A 366 -19.64 6.23 1.52
CA ALA A 366 -18.67 5.90 0.48
C ALA A 366 -19.29 4.96 -0.58
N ALA A 367 -20.01 3.92 -0.16
CA ALA A 367 -20.71 3.00 -1.04
C ALA A 367 -21.74 3.71 -1.92
N ASP A 368 -22.59 4.57 -1.33
CA ASP A 368 -23.60 5.32 -2.06
C ASP A 368 -22.99 6.35 -3.02
N GLY A 369 -21.95 7.07 -2.59
CA GLY A 369 -21.24 8.04 -3.41
C GLY A 369 -20.58 7.41 -4.63
N LEU A 370 -19.86 6.30 -4.42
CA LEU A 370 -19.25 5.53 -5.50
C LEU A 370 -20.30 4.96 -6.46
N ARG A 371 -21.43 4.47 -5.96
CA ARG A 371 -22.54 4.00 -6.81
C ARG A 371 -23.10 5.11 -7.68
N ARG A 372 -23.31 6.32 -7.15
CA ARG A 372 -23.78 7.47 -7.94
C ARG A 372 -22.79 7.85 -9.03
N LEU A 373 -21.50 7.93 -8.70
CA LEU A 373 -20.44 8.19 -9.69
C LEU A 373 -20.40 7.11 -10.77
N SER A 374 -20.55 5.84 -10.41
CA SER A 374 -20.59 4.73 -11.36
C SER A 374 -21.75 4.86 -12.35
N LEU A 375 -22.94 5.22 -11.85
CA LEU A 375 -24.10 5.48 -12.71
C LEU A 375 -23.90 6.72 -13.60
N ALA A 376 -23.33 7.80 -13.05
CA ALA A 376 -23.12 9.05 -13.78
C ALA A 376 -22.08 8.91 -14.90
N LEU A 377 -21.01 8.15 -14.66
CA LEU A 377 -19.93 7.93 -15.62
C LEU A 377 -20.20 6.75 -16.57
N GLY A 378 -21.17 5.88 -16.26
CA GLY A 378 -21.45 4.68 -17.03
C GLY A 378 -20.35 3.61 -16.95
N GLU A 379 -19.48 3.70 -15.95
CA GLU A 379 -18.34 2.80 -15.72
C GLU A 379 -18.60 1.91 -14.49
N PRO A 380 -18.16 0.64 -14.49
CA PRO A 380 -18.22 -0.21 -13.31
C PRO A 380 -17.21 0.23 -12.25
N LEU A 381 -17.53 -0.01 -10.97
CA LEU A 381 -16.59 0.27 -9.89
C LEU A 381 -15.31 -0.57 -10.04
N PRO A 382 -14.13 0.01 -9.82
CA PRO A 382 -12.88 -0.75 -9.77
C PRO A 382 -12.97 -1.86 -8.71
N GLU A 383 -12.55 -3.08 -9.08
CA GLU A 383 -12.65 -4.27 -8.22
C GLU A 383 -12.02 -4.05 -6.83
N ALA A 384 -10.86 -3.40 -6.78
CA ALA A 384 -10.19 -3.08 -5.52
C ALA A 384 -10.99 -2.11 -4.63
N ALA A 385 -11.72 -1.16 -5.21
CA ALA A 385 -12.57 -0.23 -4.46
C ALA A 385 -13.82 -0.95 -3.93
N ALA A 386 -14.47 -1.75 -4.78
CA ALA A 386 -15.63 -2.56 -4.38
C ALA A 386 -15.27 -3.57 -3.27
N ALA A 387 -14.15 -4.27 -3.40
CA ALA A 387 -13.66 -5.21 -2.40
C ALA A 387 -13.37 -4.52 -1.05
N LEU A 388 -12.70 -3.36 -1.08
CA LEU A 388 -12.41 -2.60 0.15
C LEU A 388 -13.69 -2.17 0.88
N VAL A 389 -14.64 -1.58 0.17
CA VAL A 389 -15.92 -1.14 0.75
C VAL A 389 -16.68 -2.34 1.32
N GLN A 390 -16.72 -3.47 0.62
CA GLN A 390 -17.38 -4.69 1.08
C GLN A 390 -16.72 -5.29 2.33
N GLN A 391 -15.39 -5.32 2.39
CA GLN A 391 -14.65 -5.80 3.55
C GLN A 391 -14.95 -4.95 4.79
N LEU A 392 -14.88 -3.62 4.67
CA LEU A 392 -15.19 -2.70 5.76
C LEU A 392 -16.68 -2.70 6.13
N ALA A 393 -17.59 -2.92 5.17
CA ALA A 393 -19.01 -3.11 5.43
C ALA A 393 -19.27 -4.35 6.29
N THR A 394 -18.55 -5.44 6.02
CA THR A 394 -18.68 -6.67 6.81
C THR A 394 -18.24 -6.43 8.26
N LEU A 395 -17.13 -5.70 8.47
CA LEU A 395 -16.71 -5.29 9.82
C LEU A 395 -17.72 -4.37 10.50
N ALA A 396 -18.26 -3.38 9.78
CA ALA A 396 -19.22 -2.42 10.31
C ALA A 396 -20.56 -3.07 10.73
N MET A 397 -20.83 -4.28 10.25
CA MET A 397 -22.02 -5.06 10.56
C MET A 397 -21.83 -6.08 11.68
N ALA A 398 -20.65 -6.16 12.29
CA ALA A 398 -20.45 -7.03 13.45
C ALA A 398 -21.36 -6.63 14.63
N ASP A 399 -21.78 -7.63 15.41
CA ASP A 399 -22.73 -7.46 16.52
C ASP A 399 -22.14 -6.68 17.71
N SER A 400 -20.81 -6.71 17.86
CA SER A 400 -20.10 -6.02 18.93
C SER A 400 -18.72 -5.53 18.46
N PRO A 401 -18.12 -4.53 19.15
CA PRO A 401 -16.75 -4.09 18.87
C PRO A 401 -15.73 -5.24 18.95
N GLU A 402 -15.90 -6.16 19.89
CA GLU A 402 -14.99 -7.29 20.07
C GLU A 402 -15.09 -8.29 18.91
N ALA A 403 -16.31 -8.55 18.41
CA ALA A 403 -16.52 -9.35 17.22
C ALA A 403 -15.90 -8.68 15.98
N ALA A 404 -16.06 -7.36 15.86
CA ALA A 404 -15.41 -6.57 14.81
C ALA A 404 -13.89 -6.65 14.91
N THR A 405 -13.30 -6.56 16.11
CA THR A 405 -11.85 -6.69 16.31
C THR A 405 -11.35 -8.08 15.95
N ALA A 406 -12.07 -9.14 16.33
CA ALA A 406 -11.71 -10.51 15.99
C ALA A 406 -11.67 -10.70 14.46
N GLN A 407 -12.65 -10.16 13.75
CA GLN A 407 -12.69 -10.19 12.29
C GLN A 407 -11.62 -9.29 11.67
N ALA A 408 -11.39 -8.09 12.23
CA ALA A 408 -10.39 -7.16 11.72
C ALA A 408 -8.98 -7.74 11.85
N ARG A 409 -8.66 -8.44 12.95
CA ARG A 409 -7.41 -9.20 13.12
C ARG A 409 -7.18 -10.22 12.00
N GLN A 410 -8.23 -10.91 11.55
CA GLN A 410 -8.15 -11.89 10.47
C GLN A 410 -7.90 -11.23 9.11
N VAL A 411 -8.52 -10.07 8.85
CA VAL A 411 -8.47 -9.41 7.54
C VAL A 411 -7.27 -8.48 7.40
N TYR A 412 -7.03 -7.62 8.37
CA TYR A 412 -6.05 -6.53 8.29
C TYR A 412 -4.71 -6.85 8.94
N THR A 413 -4.59 -7.93 9.72
CA THR A 413 -3.37 -8.41 10.43
C THR A 413 -2.73 -7.44 11.43
N SER A 414 -2.89 -6.12 11.28
CA SER A 414 -2.40 -5.09 12.18
C SER A 414 -3.32 -3.84 12.19
N PRO A 415 -3.30 -3.05 13.28
CA PRO A 415 -4.05 -1.79 13.36
C PRO A 415 -3.68 -0.80 12.24
N SER A 416 -2.41 -0.72 11.84
CA SER A 416 -1.95 0.21 10.81
C SER A 416 -2.52 -0.10 9.42
N ARG A 417 -2.68 -1.39 9.08
CA ARG A 417 -3.31 -1.82 7.82
C ARG A 417 -4.80 -1.49 7.81
N PHE A 418 -5.48 -1.62 8.95
CA PHE A 418 -6.86 -1.15 9.09
C PHE A 418 -6.95 0.37 8.94
N ALA A 419 -6.03 1.12 9.56
CA ALA A 419 -5.98 2.58 9.43
C ALA A 419 -5.80 3.01 7.97
N GLU A 420 -4.92 2.35 7.21
CA GLU A 420 -4.74 2.59 5.77
C GLU A 420 -6.03 2.32 4.98
N ALA A 421 -6.68 1.18 5.25
CA ALA A 421 -7.95 0.81 4.64
C ALA A 421 -9.05 1.85 4.94
N PHE A 422 -9.14 2.30 6.19
CA PHE A 422 -10.09 3.32 6.61
C PHE A 422 -9.79 4.69 5.99
N HIS A 423 -8.53 5.12 5.93
CA HIS A 423 -8.16 6.36 5.23
C HIS A 423 -8.54 6.34 3.74
N ARG A 424 -8.41 5.18 3.11
CA ARG A 424 -8.82 4.98 1.72
C ARG A 424 -10.34 4.98 1.56
N LEU A 425 -11.09 4.44 2.52
CA LEU A 425 -12.55 4.58 2.59
C LEU A 425 -12.97 6.05 2.71
N GLU A 426 -12.31 6.81 3.59
CA GLU A 426 -12.56 8.25 3.77
C GLU A 426 -12.24 9.06 2.50
N ALA A 427 -11.24 8.63 1.71
CA ALA A 427 -11.00 9.22 0.39
C ALA A 427 -12.19 8.98 -0.56
N PHE A 428 -12.77 7.78 -0.56
CA PHE A 428 -13.98 7.48 -1.34
C PHE A 428 -15.22 8.24 -0.84
N HIS A 429 -15.36 8.42 0.47
CA HIS A 429 -16.40 9.27 1.04
C HIS A 429 -16.31 10.70 0.48
N ARG A 430 -15.12 11.31 0.53
CA ARG A 430 -14.88 12.65 -0.02
C ARG A 430 -15.14 12.72 -1.53
N LEU A 431 -14.68 11.72 -2.28
CA LEU A 431 -14.93 11.60 -3.72
C LEU A 431 -16.44 11.55 -4.02
N GLY A 432 -17.20 10.78 -3.25
CA GLY A 432 -18.66 10.70 -3.36
C GLY A 432 -19.39 12.03 -3.12
N GLY A 433 -18.81 12.91 -2.30
CA GLY A 433 -19.29 14.29 -2.10
C GLY A 433 -19.00 15.23 -3.27
N LEU A 434 -18.07 14.87 -4.16
CA LEU A 434 -17.70 15.61 -5.36
C LEU A 434 -18.46 15.15 -6.61
N GLU A 435 -19.41 14.22 -6.46
CA GLU A 435 -20.18 13.65 -7.57
C GLU A 435 -20.81 14.72 -8.48
N PRO A 436 -21.50 15.76 -7.98
CA PRO A 436 -22.09 16.78 -8.86
C PRO A 436 -21.05 17.50 -9.73
N MET A 437 -19.89 17.83 -9.15
CA MET A 437 -18.79 18.49 -9.86
C MET A 437 -18.21 17.60 -10.97
N VAL A 438 -17.99 16.32 -10.68
CA VAL A 438 -17.47 15.34 -11.64
C VAL A 438 -18.45 15.13 -12.78
N THR A 439 -19.73 14.90 -12.45
CA THR A 439 -20.80 14.68 -13.42
C THR A 439 -20.98 15.90 -14.34
N ASP A 440 -20.95 17.11 -13.78
CA ASP A 440 -21.04 18.35 -14.56
C ASP A 440 -19.81 18.56 -15.46
N ALA A 441 -18.61 18.25 -14.98
CA ALA A 441 -17.39 18.35 -15.77
C ALA A 441 -17.41 17.38 -16.96
N VAL A 442 -17.77 16.12 -16.75
CA VAL A 442 -17.86 15.12 -17.83
C VAL A 442 -18.94 15.51 -18.84
N ARG A 443 -20.10 15.95 -18.38
CA ARG A 443 -21.18 16.45 -19.24
C ARG A 443 -20.69 17.61 -20.11
N TYR A 444 -20.07 18.62 -19.50
CA TYR A 444 -19.53 19.79 -20.20
C TYR A 444 -18.51 19.37 -21.26
N LEU A 445 -17.51 18.57 -20.88
CA LEU A 445 -16.45 18.13 -21.79
C LEU A 445 -17.00 17.26 -22.93
N THR A 446 -18.00 16.43 -22.65
CA THR A 446 -18.65 15.59 -23.68
C THR A 446 -19.39 16.45 -24.69
N GLU A 447 -20.13 17.46 -24.23
CA GLU A 447 -20.86 18.40 -25.10
C GLU A 447 -19.95 19.37 -25.87
N ALA A 448 -18.77 19.70 -25.33
CA ALA A 448 -17.78 20.59 -25.93
C ALA A 448 -17.01 19.89 -27.07
N LEU A 449 -17.57 19.90 -28.29
CA LEU A 449 -16.93 19.30 -29.46
C LEU A 449 -15.83 20.21 -30.00
N VAL A 450 -14.61 19.68 -30.05
CA VAL A 450 -13.42 20.39 -30.52
C VAL A 450 -12.98 19.80 -31.87
N PRO A 451 -12.90 20.59 -32.95
CA PRO A 451 -12.42 20.14 -34.24
C PRO A 451 -10.91 19.87 -34.23
N SER A 452 -10.43 19.05 -35.17
CA SER A 452 -9.00 18.72 -35.33
C SER A 452 -8.09 19.94 -35.49
N ASP A 453 -8.64 21.02 -36.06
CA ASP A 453 -7.96 22.27 -36.35
C ASP A 453 -7.49 22.98 -35.06
N LEU A 454 -8.11 22.66 -33.92
CA LEU A 454 -7.79 23.19 -32.58
C LEU A 454 -7.11 22.12 -31.71
N ALA A 455 -5.95 21.62 -32.16
CA ALA A 455 -5.26 20.50 -31.55
C ALA A 455 -4.99 20.64 -30.04
N HIS A 456 -4.62 21.83 -29.55
CA HIS A 456 -4.36 22.06 -28.13
C HIS A 456 -5.61 21.83 -27.26
N LEU A 457 -6.77 22.36 -27.67
CA LEU A 457 -8.05 22.12 -26.98
C LEU A 457 -8.47 20.65 -27.07
N ALA A 458 -8.24 19.99 -28.21
CA ALA A 458 -8.57 18.59 -28.38
C ALA A 458 -7.76 17.69 -27.42
N VAL A 459 -6.45 17.96 -27.31
CA VAL A 459 -5.56 17.27 -26.36
C VAL A 459 -5.96 17.55 -24.92
N SER A 460 -6.21 18.82 -24.57
CA SER A 460 -6.64 19.21 -23.21
C SER A 460 -7.95 18.54 -22.81
N ARG A 461 -8.96 18.55 -23.69
CA ARG A 461 -10.24 17.87 -23.50
C ARG A 461 -10.05 16.36 -23.28
N GLN A 462 -9.24 15.71 -24.11
CA GLN A 462 -9.01 14.27 -24.01
C GLN A 462 -8.31 13.91 -22.70
N TRP A 463 -7.32 14.71 -22.29
CA TRP A 463 -6.63 14.54 -21.01
C TRP A 463 -7.60 14.70 -19.83
N LEU A 464 -8.45 15.75 -19.85
CA LEU A 464 -9.47 15.97 -18.82
C LEU A 464 -10.46 14.79 -18.74
N LEU A 465 -10.98 14.32 -19.87
CA LEU A 465 -11.87 13.14 -19.89
C LEU A 465 -11.15 11.88 -19.37
N SER A 466 -9.88 11.68 -19.70
CA SER A 466 -9.12 10.53 -19.21
C SER A 466 -8.86 10.56 -17.70
N SER A 467 -8.75 11.75 -17.11
CA SER A 467 -8.59 11.94 -15.65
C SER A 467 -9.92 11.88 -14.87
N LEU A 468 -11.05 11.85 -15.57
CA LEU A 468 -12.41 11.77 -15.04
C LEU A 468 -13.04 10.37 -15.17
N THR A 469 -12.20 9.33 -15.25
CA THR A 469 -12.65 7.92 -15.18
C THR A 469 -12.69 7.45 -13.74
N LEU A 470 -13.56 6.48 -13.41
CA LEU A 470 -13.64 5.93 -12.04
C LEU A 470 -12.31 5.36 -11.55
N ARG A 471 -11.52 4.80 -12.46
CA ARG A 471 -10.20 4.24 -12.14
C ARG A 471 -9.25 5.34 -11.67
N GLU A 472 -9.18 6.45 -12.40
CA GLU A 472 -8.31 7.57 -12.04
C GLU A 472 -8.82 8.30 -10.79
N LEU A 473 -10.13 8.51 -10.68
CA LEU A 473 -10.77 9.11 -9.50
C LEU A 473 -10.54 8.30 -8.22
N ALA A 474 -10.53 6.96 -8.32
CA ALA A 474 -10.26 6.07 -7.18
C ALA A 474 -8.77 5.90 -6.87
N SER A 475 -7.87 6.52 -7.64
CA SER A 475 -6.43 6.51 -7.40
C SER A 475 -6.02 7.49 -6.30
N THR A 476 -4.87 7.25 -5.68
CA THR A 476 -4.32 8.15 -4.63
C THR A 476 -3.70 9.42 -5.20
N SER A 477 -3.45 9.50 -6.51
CA SER A 477 -2.80 10.63 -7.18
C SER A 477 -3.78 11.70 -7.68
N TRP A 478 -5.08 11.44 -7.65
CA TRP A 478 -6.07 12.37 -8.17
C TRP A 478 -6.28 13.57 -7.23
N SER A 479 -6.35 14.78 -7.81
CA SER A 479 -6.59 16.02 -7.06
C SER A 479 -7.79 16.78 -7.63
N PRO A 480 -8.81 17.07 -6.80
CA PRO A 480 -9.96 17.85 -7.24
C PRO A 480 -9.59 19.30 -7.54
N GLN A 481 -8.66 19.89 -6.78
CA GLN A 481 -8.24 21.27 -7.01
C GLN A 481 -7.49 21.41 -8.33
N ALA A 482 -6.58 20.47 -8.64
CA ALA A 482 -5.88 20.47 -9.93
C ALA A 482 -6.85 20.32 -11.10
N LEU A 483 -7.83 19.42 -10.98
CA LEU A 483 -8.89 19.26 -11.98
C LEU A 483 -9.70 20.56 -12.18
N GLN A 484 -10.13 21.21 -11.10
CA GLN A 484 -10.91 22.46 -11.20
C GLN A 484 -10.15 23.56 -11.94
N VAL A 485 -8.86 23.72 -11.66
CA VAL A 485 -8.00 24.69 -12.36
C VAL A 485 -7.91 24.35 -13.84
N GLN A 486 -7.59 23.10 -14.18
CA GLN A 486 -7.46 22.68 -15.58
C GLN A 486 -8.78 22.77 -16.35
N LEU A 487 -9.90 22.42 -15.71
CA LEU A 487 -11.23 22.56 -16.29
C LEU A 487 -11.58 24.03 -16.53
N ALA A 488 -11.29 24.93 -15.58
CA ALA A 488 -11.53 26.37 -15.74
C ALA A 488 -10.69 26.96 -16.88
N THR A 489 -9.42 26.57 -16.99
CA THR A 489 -8.55 26.95 -18.12
C THR A 489 -9.11 26.47 -19.44
N PHE A 490 -9.49 25.19 -19.53
CA PHE A 490 -10.11 24.64 -20.73
C PHE A 490 -11.40 25.38 -21.11
N LYS A 491 -12.28 25.65 -20.14
CA LYS A 491 -13.54 26.38 -20.37
C LYS A 491 -13.27 27.77 -20.94
N ALA A 492 -12.33 28.52 -20.37
CA ALA A 492 -12.00 29.87 -20.84
C ALA A 492 -11.47 29.85 -22.29
N GLU A 493 -10.54 28.95 -22.60
CA GLU A 493 -9.97 28.83 -23.95
C GLU A 493 -11.02 28.35 -24.97
N TYR A 494 -11.84 27.35 -24.61
CA TYR A 494 -12.92 26.87 -25.47
C TYR A 494 -13.99 27.94 -25.70
N GLN A 495 -14.38 28.68 -24.66
CA GLN A 495 -15.35 29.77 -24.75
C GLN A 495 -14.88 30.84 -25.73
N GLN A 496 -13.62 31.24 -25.63
CA GLN A 496 -13.03 32.22 -26.55
C GLN A 496 -13.07 31.71 -28.00
N ALA A 497 -12.55 30.50 -28.26
CA ALA A 497 -12.53 29.92 -29.60
C ALA A 497 -13.94 29.76 -30.21
N TYR A 498 -14.91 29.38 -29.38
CA TYR A 498 -16.30 29.25 -29.76
C TYR A 498 -16.95 30.59 -30.09
N GLN A 499 -16.75 31.62 -29.26
CA GLN A 499 -17.31 32.96 -29.50
C GLN A 499 -16.75 33.56 -30.80
N GLU A 500 -15.45 33.45 -31.03
CA GLU A 500 -14.79 33.91 -32.26
C GLU A 500 -15.35 33.19 -33.49
N SER A 501 -15.41 31.84 -33.45
CA SER A 501 -15.92 31.04 -34.57
C SER A 501 -17.41 31.26 -34.82
N HIS A 502 -18.21 31.37 -33.76
CA HIS A 502 -19.64 31.67 -33.87
C HIS A 502 -19.86 33.06 -34.48
N ALA A 503 -19.13 34.09 -34.02
CA ALA A 503 -19.23 35.44 -34.58
C ALA A 503 -18.79 35.48 -36.05
N GLN A 504 -17.74 34.75 -36.42
CA GLN A 504 -17.31 34.65 -37.81
C GLN A 504 -18.37 33.98 -38.69
N ARG A 505 -18.95 32.85 -38.24
CA ARG A 505 -20.04 32.18 -38.96
C ARG A 505 -21.27 33.08 -39.13
N GLN A 506 -21.61 33.92 -38.15
CA GLN A 506 -22.69 34.91 -38.28
C GLN A 506 -22.36 35.96 -39.35
N LYS A 507 -21.13 36.49 -39.37
CA LYS A 507 -20.68 37.46 -40.38
C LYS A 507 -20.72 36.86 -41.79
N ASP A 508 -20.20 35.65 -41.95
CA ASP A 508 -20.18 34.95 -43.24
C ASP A 508 -21.60 34.65 -43.73
N ALA A 509 -22.48 34.16 -42.85
CA ALA A 509 -23.89 33.92 -43.19
C ALA A 509 -24.60 35.22 -43.59
N ALA A 510 -24.41 36.32 -42.85
CA ALA A 510 -25.01 37.61 -43.17
C ALA A 510 -24.54 38.18 -44.53
N MET A 511 -23.27 37.96 -44.89
CA MET A 511 -22.72 38.33 -46.18
C MET A 511 -23.29 37.50 -47.34
N LEU A 512 -23.56 36.20 -47.10
CA LEU A 512 -24.06 35.28 -48.12
C LEU A 512 -25.57 35.33 -48.32
N GLN A 513 -26.35 35.73 -47.31
CA GLN A 513 -27.81 35.84 -47.41
C GLN A 513 -28.31 36.66 -48.62
N PRO A 514 -27.79 37.87 -48.92
CA PRO A 514 -28.24 38.62 -50.09
C PRO A 514 -27.85 37.92 -51.41
N LEU A 515 -26.66 37.34 -51.50
CA LEU A 515 -26.23 36.58 -52.68
C LEU A 515 -27.12 35.35 -52.92
N MET A 516 -27.44 34.62 -51.85
CA MET A 516 -28.35 33.48 -51.89
C MET A 516 -29.76 33.90 -52.31
N ALA A 517 -30.27 35.04 -51.80
CA ALA A 517 -31.57 35.55 -52.20
C ALA A 517 -31.64 35.89 -53.70
N THR A 518 -30.59 36.51 -54.25
CA THR A 518 -30.50 36.75 -55.70
C THR A 518 -30.42 35.45 -56.49
N ALA A 519 -29.58 34.50 -56.07
CA ALA A 519 -29.44 33.21 -56.75
C ALA A 519 -30.73 32.38 -56.72
N MET A 520 -31.50 32.43 -55.63
CA MET A 520 -32.82 31.79 -55.52
C MET A 520 -33.79 32.36 -56.58
N LEU A 521 -33.87 33.68 -56.74
CA LEU A 521 -34.72 34.31 -57.75
C LEU A 521 -34.28 33.97 -59.19
N GLN A 522 -32.96 33.96 -59.44
CA GLN A 522 -32.39 33.58 -60.73
C GLN A 522 -32.63 32.10 -61.04
N GLY A 523 -32.50 31.23 -60.06
CA GLY A 523 -32.74 29.80 -60.22
C GLY A 523 -34.22 29.48 -60.48
N GLU A 524 -35.17 30.16 -59.84
CA GLU A 524 -36.60 30.04 -60.17
C GLU A 524 -36.89 30.46 -61.62
N THR A 525 -36.21 31.51 -62.07
CA THR A 525 -36.30 31.99 -63.45
C THR A 525 -35.71 30.97 -64.42
N LEU A 526 -34.59 30.35 -64.06
CA LEU A 526 -33.97 29.27 -64.83
C LEU A 526 -34.86 28.02 -64.90
N GLU A 527 -35.54 27.62 -63.81
CA GLU A 527 -36.52 26.53 -63.82
C GLU A 527 -37.66 26.80 -64.81
N LYS A 528 -38.22 28.02 -64.79
CA LYS A 528 -39.26 28.46 -65.73
C LYS A 528 -38.80 28.36 -67.19
N LEU A 529 -37.57 28.79 -67.50
CA LEU A 529 -36.99 28.71 -68.84
C LEU A 529 -36.64 27.27 -69.25
N ASN A 530 -36.18 26.44 -68.30
CA ASN A 530 -35.89 25.04 -68.56
C ASN A 530 -37.14 24.22 -68.90
N ALA A 531 -38.32 24.65 -68.43
CA ALA A 531 -39.62 24.06 -68.76
C ALA A 531 -40.12 24.41 -70.18
N LEU A 532 -39.34 25.14 -70.98
CA LEU A 532 -39.57 25.36 -72.41
C LEU A 532 -38.79 24.32 -73.21
N ALA A 533 -39.47 23.26 -73.67
CA ALA A 533 -38.86 22.16 -74.42
C ALA A 533 -38.25 22.63 -75.75
N GLU A 534 -38.81 23.70 -76.32
CA GLU A 534 -38.46 24.29 -77.61
C GLU A 534 -37.07 24.94 -77.61
N LEU A 535 -36.52 25.29 -76.43
CA LEU A 535 -35.17 25.84 -76.28
C LEU A 535 -34.06 24.76 -76.25
N GLY A 536 -34.43 23.49 -76.51
CA GLY A 536 -33.53 22.34 -76.47
C GLY A 536 -33.22 21.85 -75.04
N THR A 537 -32.21 20.99 -74.93
CA THR A 537 -31.83 20.34 -73.66
C THR A 537 -31.59 21.36 -72.52
N PRO A 538 -32.08 21.09 -71.30
CA PRO A 538 -31.82 21.91 -70.11
C PRO A 538 -30.34 22.22 -69.91
N ALA A 539 -30.03 23.49 -69.63
CA ALA A 539 -28.66 23.96 -69.43
C ALA A 539 -28.03 23.41 -68.14
N SER A 540 -28.85 23.16 -67.11
CA SER A 540 -28.51 22.43 -65.90
C SER A 540 -29.79 21.85 -65.29
N LEU A 541 -29.72 20.63 -64.74
CA LEU A 541 -30.90 19.85 -64.37
C LEU A 541 -31.37 20.06 -62.91
N MET A 542 -30.56 20.61 -62.00
CA MET A 542 -30.94 20.72 -60.56
C MET A 542 -30.38 21.94 -59.77
N PRO A 543 -30.13 23.15 -60.30
CA PRO A 543 -29.55 24.25 -59.49
C PRO A 543 -30.40 24.70 -58.30
N MET A 544 -31.73 24.67 -58.44
CA MET A 544 -32.66 25.14 -57.40
C MET A 544 -32.78 24.20 -56.21
N GLU A 545 -32.74 22.89 -56.43
CA GLU A 545 -32.73 21.92 -55.33
C GLU A 545 -31.46 22.06 -54.49
N ALA A 546 -30.31 22.27 -55.15
CA ALA A 546 -29.04 22.52 -54.48
C ALA A 546 -29.07 23.83 -53.66
N LEU A 547 -29.61 24.92 -54.20
CA LEU A 547 -29.78 26.17 -53.47
C LEU A 547 -30.68 25.99 -52.23
N ARG A 548 -31.81 25.29 -52.36
CA ARG A 548 -32.72 24.98 -51.24
C ARG A 548 -32.06 24.11 -50.17
N HIS A 549 -31.16 23.21 -50.56
CA HIS A 549 -30.41 22.37 -49.62
C HIS A 549 -29.43 23.18 -48.77
N VAL A 550 -28.77 24.19 -49.35
CA VAL A 550 -27.74 24.99 -48.67
C VAL A 550 -28.33 26.15 -47.85
N ALA A 551 -29.51 26.67 -48.23
CA ALA A 551 -30.14 27.83 -47.59
C ALA A 551 -30.31 27.74 -46.04
N PRO A 552 -30.72 26.60 -45.44
CA PRO A 552 -30.82 26.48 -43.98
C PRO A 552 -29.48 26.72 -43.25
N GLY A 553 -28.35 26.42 -43.88
CA GLY A 553 -27.01 26.63 -43.32
C GLY A 553 -26.66 28.10 -43.10
N LEU A 554 -27.41 29.03 -43.70
CA LEU A 554 -27.23 30.50 -43.62
C LEU A 554 -28.16 31.16 -42.58
N ALA A 555 -28.90 30.39 -41.79
CA ALA A 555 -29.77 30.94 -40.75
C ALA A 555 -28.95 31.67 -39.67
N LEU A 556 -29.26 32.95 -39.43
CA LEU A 556 -28.63 33.77 -38.39
C LEU A 556 -29.14 33.38 -37.00
N CYS A 557 -28.26 33.44 -36.00
CA CYS A 557 -28.64 33.17 -34.62
C CYS A 557 -29.37 34.39 -34.04
N GLN A 558 -30.52 34.16 -33.40
CA GLN A 558 -31.31 35.20 -32.73
C GLN A 558 -31.05 35.28 -31.22
N ALA A 559 -30.08 34.53 -30.71
CA ALA A 559 -29.76 34.56 -29.28
C ALA A 559 -29.18 35.93 -28.88
N PRO A 560 -29.58 36.50 -27.73
CA PRO A 560 -29.08 37.78 -27.28
C PRO A 560 -27.57 37.73 -27.01
N ALA A 561 -26.85 38.71 -27.55
CA ALA A 561 -25.38 38.76 -27.58
C ALA A 561 -24.62 38.73 -26.23
N PRO A 562 -25.14 39.15 -25.04
CA PRO A 562 -24.27 39.23 -23.86
C PRO A 562 -24.25 38.03 -22.91
N TYR A 563 -25.15 37.04 -22.97
CA TYR A 563 -25.13 35.92 -22.01
C TYR A 563 -25.55 34.60 -22.65
N LEU A 564 -24.65 34.06 -23.46
CA LEU A 564 -24.53 32.61 -23.53
C LEU A 564 -23.95 32.19 -22.18
N ASP A 565 -24.71 31.53 -21.32
CA ASP A 565 -24.18 30.89 -20.10
C ASP A 565 -23.30 29.68 -20.51
N MET A 566 -22.17 30.03 -21.12
CA MET A 566 -21.20 29.08 -21.64
C MET A 566 -20.38 28.42 -20.54
N GLU A 567 -20.55 28.90 -19.31
CA GLU A 567 -19.96 28.31 -18.13
C GLU A 567 -20.68 27.02 -17.76
N ALA A 568 -22.01 26.99 -17.88
CA ALA A 568 -22.83 25.81 -17.64
C ALA A 568 -22.97 24.89 -18.87
N ARG A 569 -23.01 25.44 -20.10
CA ARG A 569 -23.19 24.67 -21.34
C ARG A 569 -22.25 25.12 -22.47
N PRO A 570 -21.49 24.23 -23.13
CA PRO A 570 -20.49 24.61 -24.12
C PRO A 570 -21.06 24.97 -25.51
N ARG A 571 -22.37 25.27 -25.61
CA ARG A 571 -23.07 25.54 -26.88
C ARG A 571 -24.13 26.60 -26.72
N CYS A 572 -24.43 27.27 -27.83
CA CYS A 572 -25.52 28.23 -27.90
C CYS A 572 -26.88 27.54 -27.85
N THR A 573 -27.74 27.95 -26.91
CA THR A 573 -29.10 27.42 -26.77
C THR A 573 -30.04 27.83 -27.90
N GLY A 574 -29.70 28.89 -28.65
CA GLY A 574 -30.52 29.38 -29.77
C GLY A 574 -30.25 28.68 -31.10
N CYS A 575 -28.98 28.41 -31.45
CA CYS A 575 -28.61 27.81 -32.75
C CYS A 575 -27.91 26.45 -32.65
N ASN A 576 -27.51 26.02 -31.46
CA ASN A 576 -26.75 24.78 -31.22
C ASN A 576 -25.51 24.61 -32.12
N PHE A 577 -24.87 25.73 -32.47
CA PHE A 577 -23.65 25.76 -33.27
C PHE A 577 -22.54 24.91 -32.62
N THR A 578 -21.71 24.30 -33.45
CA THR A 578 -20.53 23.51 -33.05
C THR A 578 -19.32 23.99 -33.84
N LEU A 579 -18.12 23.88 -33.23
CA LEU A 579 -16.88 24.44 -33.80
C LEU A 579 -16.44 23.81 -35.13
N ASP A 580 -16.96 22.63 -35.49
CA ASP A 580 -16.75 21.96 -36.76
C ASP A 580 -17.61 22.54 -37.90
N GLN A 581 -18.67 23.28 -37.58
CA GLN A 581 -19.54 23.91 -38.58
C GLN A 581 -18.87 25.17 -39.14
N LYS A 582 -18.73 25.22 -40.47
CA LYS A 582 -18.30 26.41 -41.21
C LYS A 582 -19.43 26.90 -42.09
N ALA A 583 -19.50 28.20 -42.34
CA ALA A 583 -20.43 28.72 -43.34
C ALA A 583 -20.07 28.15 -44.72
N PRO A 584 -21.04 27.74 -45.56
CA PRO A 584 -20.78 27.13 -46.87
C PRO A 584 -20.38 28.19 -47.91
N VAL A 585 -19.36 29.01 -47.62
CA VAL A 585 -18.99 30.18 -48.42
C VAL A 585 -18.69 29.81 -49.87
N GLU A 586 -17.82 28.84 -50.08
CA GLU A 586 -17.38 28.44 -51.43
C GLU A 586 -18.46 27.66 -52.18
N GLU A 587 -19.25 26.85 -51.46
CA GLU A 587 -20.39 26.14 -52.04
C GLU A 587 -21.47 27.11 -52.53
N VAL A 588 -21.83 28.12 -51.72
CA VAL A 588 -22.80 29.16 -52.11
C VAL A 588 -22.28 29.96 -53.31
N LYS A 589 -21.02 30.40 -53.29
CA LYS A 589 -20.42 31.13 -54.44
C LYS A 589 -20.43 30.28 -55.71
N ALA A 590 -20.06 29.01 -55.62
CA ALA A 590 -20.05 28.10 -56.75
C ALA A 590 -21.45 27.88 -57.31
N LEU A 591 -22.46 27.69 -56.44
CA LEU A 591 -23.86 27.56 -56.85
C LEU A 591 -24.39 28.84 -57.49
N CYS A 592 -24.12 30.01 -56.92
CA CYS A 592 -24.50 31.29 -57.52
C CYS A 592 -23.93 31.42 -58.95
N ARG A 593 -22.64 31.11 -59.12
CA ARG A 593 -21.98 31.15 -60.42
C ARG A 593 -22.59 30.16 -61.41
N GLN A 594 -22.87 28.92 -60.98
CA GLN A 594 -23.50 27.91 -61.83
C GLN A 594 -24.90 28.33 -62.30
N VAL A 595 -25.70 28.94 -61.42
CA VAL A 595 -27.03 29.46 -61.75
C VAL A 595 -26.93 30.59 -62.77
N GLU A 596 -25.99 31.52 -62.57
CA GLU A 596 -25.76 32.65 -63.47
C GLU A 596 -25.29 32.19 -64.86
N GLU A 597 -24.32 31.27 -64.93
CA GLU A 597 -23.83 30.67 -66.18
C GLU A 597 -24.96 29.95 -66.93
N ALA A 598 -25.75 29.12 -66.24
CA ALA A 598 -26.85 28.38 -66.84
C ALA A 598 -27.99 29.30 -67.32
N LEU A 599 -28.29 30.36 -66.56
CA LEU A 599 -29.28 31.36 -66.96
C LEU A 599 -28.81 32.14 -68.19
N THR A 600 -27.54 32.54 -68.23
CA THR A 600 -26.93 33.25 -69.37
C THR A 600 -27.00 32.42 -70.65
N GLU A 601 -26.66 31.12 -70.57
CA GLU A 601 -26.75 30.21 -71.71
C GLU A 601 -28.21 30.03 -72.19
N ARG A 602 -29.17 29.91 -71.27
CA ARG A 602 -30.60 29.86 -71.64
C ARG A 602 -31.07 31.16 -72.29
N CYS A 603 -30.65 32.32 -71.79
CA CYS A 603 -30.95 33.62 -72.39
C CYS A 603 -30.37 33.74 -73.80
N ARG A 604 -29.12 33.31 -74.00
CA ARG A 604 -28.46 33.32 -75.32
C ARG A 604 -29.21 32.46 -76.33
N ARG A 605 -29.64 31.26 -75.95
CA ARG A 605 -30.46 30.39 -76.80
C ARG A 605 -31.80 31.04 -77.13
N LEU A 606 -32.49 31.57 -76.13
CA LEU A 606 -33.76 32.28 -76.32
C LEU A 606 -33.60 33.47 -77.29
N SER A 607 -32.58 34.31 -77.10
CA SER A 607 -32.23 35.41 -78.02
C SER A 607 -31.97 34.93 -79.45
N GLY A 608 -31.21 33.84 -79.61
CA GLY A 608 -30.94 33.25 -80.93
C GLY A 608 -32.22 32.79 -81.65
N PHE A 609 -33.13 32.14 -80.93
CA PHE A 609 -34.43 31.73 -81.46
C PHE A 609 -35.32 32.93 -81.82
N LEU A 610 -35.39 33.95 -80.96
CA LEU A 610 -36.18 35.16 -81.21
C LEU A 610 -35.63 35.99 -82.38
N ALA A 611 -34.30 36.09 -82.52
CA ALA A 611 -33.66 36.77 -83.64
C ALA A 611 -33.91 36.05 -84.97
N ALA A 612 -33.84 34.71 -85.00
CA ALA A 612 -34.18 33.91 -86.17
C ALA A 612 -35.64 34.08 -86.61
N ARG A 613 -36.56 34.31 -85.65
CA ARG A 613 -37.98 34.54 -85.92
C ARG A 613 -38.29 35.93 -86.47
N ILE A 614 -37.65 36.99 -85.97
CA ILE A 614 -37.85 38.37 -86.49
C ILE A 614 -37.42 38.49 -87.95
N LEU A 615 -36.36 37.78 -88.36
CA LEU A 615 -35.94 37.72 -89.76
C LEU A 615 -37.01 37.09 -90.68
N ARG A 616 -37.96 36.33 -90.12
CA ARG A 616 -39.09 35.73 -90.86
C ARG A 616 -40.39 36.54 -90.74
N THR A 617 -40.61 37.28 -89.65
CA THR A 617 -41.85 38.06 -89.42
C THR A 617 -41.58 39.32 -88.57
N PRO A 618 -41.56 40.56 -89.12
CA PRO A 618 -41.03 41.75 -88.43
C PRO A 618 -41.95 42.47 -87.40
N ASP A 619 -43.21 42.07 -87.21
CA ASP A 619 -44.26 43.02 -86.75
C ASP A 619 -44.95 42.74 -85.40
N GLU A 620 -44.21 42.29 -84.38
CA GLU A 620 -44.75 42.21 -83.00
C GLU A 620 -43.98 43.09 -81.98
N PRO A 621 -44.63 44.11 -81.37
CA PRO A 621 -43.97 45.03 -80.43
C PRO A 621 -43.51 44.36 -79.12
N LYS A 622 -44.23 43.31 -78.65
CA LYS A 622 -43.84 42.53 -77.47
C LYS A 622 -42.55 41.73 -77.68
N VAL A 623 -42.31 41.24 -78.90
CA VAL A 623 -41.06 40.54 -79.26
C VAL A 623 -39.89 41.51 -79.29
N ARG A 624 -40.07 42.74 -79.77
CA ARG A 624 -39.02 43.78 -79.74
C ARG A 624 -38.62 44.17 -78.31
N GLN A 625 -39.59 44.34 -77.41
CA GLN A 625 -39.32 44.68 -76.01
C GLN A 625 -38.60 43.55 -75.27
N LEU A 626 -38.99 42.29 -75.51
CA LEU A 626 -38.31 41.13 -74.94
C LEU A 626 -36.88 40.98 -75.48
N ILE A 627 -36.67 41.20 -76.78
CA ILE A 627 -35.33 41.20 -77.39
C ILE A 627 -34.45 42.29 -76.78
N GLN A 628 -34.98 43.47 -76.50
CA GLN A 628 -34.19 44.53 -75.85
C GLN A 628 -33.72 44.12 -74.45
N VAL A 629 -34.55 43.38 -73.71
CA VAL A 629 -34.17 42.85 -72.38
C VAL A 629 -33.18 41.69 -72.48
N VAL A 630 -33.37 40.75 -73.42
CA VAL A 630 -32.52 39.55 -73.56
C VAL A 630 -31.22 39.82 -74.35
N GLN A 631 -31.18 40.80 -75.26
CA GLN A 631 -29.96 41.20 -76.01
C GLN A 631 -28.97 42.01 -75.18
N VAL A 632 -29.44 42.76 -74.18
CA VAL A 632 -28.58 43.52 -73.27
C VAL A 632 -27.96 42.61 -72.18
N SER A 633 -28.29 41.31 -72.19
CA SER A 633 -27.91 40.36 -71.14
C SER A 633 -28.31 40.83 -69.74
N ASP A 634 -29.40 41.60 -69.63
CA ASP A 634 -29.89 42.07 -68.34
C ASP A 634 -30.69 40.95 -67.65
N LEU A 635 -29.94 40.08 -66.94
CA LEU A 635 -30.50 38.98 -66.16
C LEU A 635 -31.49 39.49 -65.11
N THR A 636 -31.26 40.67 -64.54
CA THR A 636 -32.12 41.28 -63.52
C THR A 636 -33.44 41.75 -64.14
N GLY A 637 -33.37 42.38 -65.31
CA GLY A 637 -34.53 42.74 -66.10
C GLY A 637 -35.37 41.52 -66.50
N LEU A 638 -34.73 40.41 -66.87
CA LEU A 638 -35.44 39.18 -67.25
C LEU A 638 -36.18 38.52 -66.08
N VAL A 639 -35.56 38.42 -64.90
CA VAL A 639 -36.17 37.87 -63.69
C VAL A 639 -37.48 38.61 -63.34
N ASN A 640 -37.49 39.94 -63.52
CA ASN A 640 -38.64 40.78 -63.21
C ASN A 640 -39.75 40.76 -64.27
N VAL A 641 -39.45 40.35 -65.50
CA VAL A 641 -40.38 40.42 -66.65
C VAL A 641 -40.98 39.05 -66.98
N LEU A 642 -40.32 37.94 -66.60
CA LEU A 642 -40.74 36.58 -66.94
C LEU A 642 -41.91 36.06 -66.08
N ASP A 643 -43.13 36.42 -66.45
CA ASP A 643 -44.38 35.97 -65.83
C ASP A 643 -45.09 34.83 -66.61
N ALA A 644 -46.14 34.25 -66.03
CA ALA A 644 -46.86 33.12 -66.64
C ALA A 644 -47.50 33.47 -68.01
N PRO A 645 -48.16 34.63 -68.20
CA PRO A 645 -48.61 35.08 -69.51
C PRO A 645 -47.50 35.18 -70.56
N LEU A 646 -46.33 35.69 -70.18
CA LEU A 646 -45.18 35.83 -71.07
C LEU A 646 -44.56 34.47 -71.40
N LEU A 647 -44.50 33.54 -70.45
CA LEU A 647 -44.07 32.15 -70.71
C LEU A 647 -45.01 31.44 -71.70
N GLN A 648 -46.33 31.64 -71.58
CA GLN A 648 -47.30 31.08 -72.50
C GLN A 648 -47.18 31.70 -73.91
N PHE A 649 -46.94 33.01 -73.97
CA PHE A 649 -46.61 33.70 -75.21
C PHE A 649 -45.33 33.14 -75.84
N LEU A 650 -44.26 32.96 -75.06
CA LEU A 650 -43.00 32.37 -75.54
C LEU A 650 -43.19 30.95 -76.05
N ARG A 651 -44.00 30.12 -75.39
CA ARG A 651 -44.35 28.77 -75.91
C ARG A 651 -45.04 28.84 -77.26
N GLY A 652 -46.04 29.71 -77.44
CA GLY A 652 -46.72 29.87 -78.73
C GLY A 652 -45.81 30.39 -79.85
N VAL A 653 -44.89 31.29 -79.49
CA VAL A 653 -43.86 31.85 -80.37
C VAL A 653 -42.75 30.85 -80.69
N LEU A 654 -42.44 29.90 -79.81
CA LEU A 654 -41.41 28.90 -80.07
C LEU A 654 -41.97 27.63 -80.77
N ALA A 655 -43.24 27.28 -80.54
CA ALA A 655 -43.90 26.11 -81.15
C ALA A 655 -44.38 26.31 -82.60
N THR A 656 -44.32 27.53 -83.12
CA THR A 656 -44.69 27.87 -84.52
C THR A 656 -43.48 27.97 -85.45
N LEU A 657 -42.30 27.49 -85.00
CA LEU A 657 -41.09 27.21 -85.78
C LEU A 657 -41.03 25.71 -86.08
#